data_AF-A0A2V4HPW7-F1
#
_entry.id   AF-A0A2V4HPW7-F1
#
_cell.length_a   1.000
_cell.length_b   1.000
_cell.length_c   1.000
_cell.angle_alpha   90.00
_cell.angle_beta   90.00
_cell.angle_gamma   90.00
#
_symmetry.space_group_name_H-M   'P 1'
#
loop_
_entity.id
_entity.type
_entity.pdbx_description
1 polymer ?
#
loop_
_entity_poly.entity_id
_entity_poly.type
_entity_poly.pdbx_seq_one_letter_code
_entity_poly.pdbx_strand_id
1 'polypeptide(L)'
;MEENVASINYWLIMPYSEQTTLFQGFSVAVAQPRFLNLLTFASLLPHDTSELFLEHKDFLKQRSACASLGVAAIGEQVLDHLPGIIEGGINVVLCLSEMVPRLKLMTFSEDVYLLIVSDLAEEGVVDFRSLSDIHPCNRLDAAIYDLVRSAAVQISGEGENTVIPKLRSPYNEPSKLKFRNGGVTLANELVMISLGFVPEKIEDLDASNPQDYIDSVAASAEFVMRTSNPAQEMRQEAVIYVPAIYGPLYNINQNFWNQILRKVKVGWHRDFIKKGLIRNPWYSNVTVEDDRITERDNPYHDPAVALVLSQRQHELLITNLAVASLAAAETLPVLRLPNSVNLNFPKFKEIERIYQRNDERSGTLLQQRFKGLNIDLKAHWGEKLGELISKGVDSLKICSDVPLEWVYLKELPLMISHEVSKIPMTPGNFFLQNTLVGGRAFIPEDILREVLIIRSFGAVDPIRTMLQTSIEFYKVKDKISIKFVDVVTVEEVVNALNDFDKAIVIFDCHGGHDGDNKPGWLKIGNEKLDTWGLAGRARVPPIVLLSACSTSAIGGSHASVANGLLRSGARSVVGTFLPVDARDSAVFMARIIYRIHSFLPALKTLKVGSISWRSFMAGFFRMSFATDVLHMFRDERGLITEEQYMKIHMEANMNINSMDERWYEKLIDSVSRHSGLDAADLVNLVCGEKPLMETMLYCQVGRPELLVILLDGYGMSESTPLGDC
;
A
#
# COMPACT_ATOMS: atom_id res chain seq x y z
N MET A 1 -3.40 -1.67 33.80
CA MET A 1 -2.95 -2.88 33.08
C MET A 1 -1.56 -2.58 32.57
N GLU A 2 -0.61 -3.49 32.76
CA GLU A 2 0.70 -3.41 32.10
C GLU A 2 0.51 -3.29 30.59
N GLU A 3 1.40 -2.59 29.88
CA GLU A 3 1.27 -2.30 28.44
C GLU A 3 1.04 -3.59 27.60
N ASN A 4 1.62 -4.72 28.00
CA ASN A 4 1.52 -6.00 27.29
C ASN A 4 0.13 -6.69 27.37
N VAL A 5 -0.76 -6.28 28.30
CA VAL A 5 -2.13 -6.82 28.41
C VAL A 5 -3.15 -5.93 27.68
N ALA A 6 -2.73 -4.74 27.23
CA ALA A 6 -3.58 -3.81 26.50
C ALA A 6 -3.73 -4.18 25.02
N SER A 7 -2.65 -4.65 24.37
CA SER A 7 -2.66 -4.99 22.94
C SER A 7 -3.13 -6.41 22.65
N ILE A 8 -3.69 -6.62 21.45
CA ILE A 8 -4.01 -7.95 20.90
C ILE A 8 -3.24 -8.14 19.59
N ASN A 9 -2.47 -9.22 19.51
CA ASN A 9 -1.73 -9.60 18.31
C ASN A 9 -2.51 -10.66 17.52
N TYR A 10 -2.88 -10.36 16.28
CA TYR A 10 -3.64 -11.27 15.42
C TYR A 10 -2.76 -11.91 14.35
N TRP A 11 -2.82 -13.24 14.25
CA TRP A 11 -2.04 -14.03 13.30
C TRP A 11 -2.98 -14.80 12.38
N LEU A 12 -3.06 -14.42 11.11
CA LEU A 12 -3.85 -15.13 10.10
C LEU A 12 -2.98 -16.14 9.35
N ILE A 13 -3.27 -17.43 9.53
CA ILE A 13 -2.56 -18.51 8.84
C ILE A 13 -3.16 -18.67 7.44
N MET A 14 -2.39 -18.29 6.43
CA MET A 14 -2.76 -18.44 5.02
C MET A 14 -2.47 -19.86 4.53
N PRO A 15 -3.49 -20.61 4.09
CA PRO A 15 -3.28 -21.93 3.51
C PRO A 15 -2.53 -21.83 2.19
N TYR A 16 -1.78 -22.88 1.83
CA TYR A 16 -0.95 -22.88 0.65
C TYR A 16 -1.38 -23.91 -0.39
N SER A 17 -1.10 -23.55 -1.63
CA SER A 17 -1.18 -24.44 -2.79
C SER A 17 -0.16 -23.94 -3.81
N GLU A 18 0.53 -24.88 -4.44
CA GLU A 18 1.42 -24.65 -5.59
C GLU A 18 0.67 -24.03 -6.78
N GLN A 19 -0.65 -24.22 -6.86
CA GLN A 19 -1.47 -23.65 -7.92
C GLN A 19 -1.92 -22.23 -7.57
N THR A 20 -1.84 -21.34 -8.55
CA THR A 20 -2.36 -19.97 -8.43
C THR A 20 -3.56 -19.74 -9.32
N THR A 21 -4.38 -18.77 -8.95
CA THR A 21 -5.46 -18.27 -9.78
C THR A 21 -4.93 -17.57 -11.03
N LEU A 22 -5.74 -17.54 -12.08
CA LEU A 22 -5.32 -17.20 -13.44
C LEU A 22 -5.03 -15.72 -13.63
N PHE A 23 -5.89 -14.83 -13.13
CA PHE A 23 -5.82 -13.43 -13.53
C PHE A 23 -5.01 -12.58 -12.56
N GLN A 24 -5.12 -12.81 -11.25
CA GLN A 24 -4.37 -12.06 -10.25
C GLN A 24 -3.24 -12.86 -9.60
N GLY A 25 -3.30 -14.20 -9.57
CA GLY A 25 -2.25 -15.02 -8.95
C GLY A 25 -2.35 -15.15 -7.43
N PHE A 26 -3.57 -15.31 -6.91
CA PHE A 26 -3.77 -15.79 -5.54
C PHE A 26 -3.48 -17.29 -5.46
N SER A 27 -3.10 -17.83 -4.32
CA SER A 27 -3.08 -19.28 -4.12
C SER A 27 -4.51 -19.80 -4.24
N VAL A 28 -4.70 -20.93 -4.93
CA VAL A 28 -6.03 -21.54 -5.05
C VAL A 28 -6.61 -21.90 -3.67
N ALA A 29 -5.75 -22.15 -2.67
CA ALA A 29 -6.17 -22.42 -1.29
C ALA A 29 -6.75 -21.19 -0.60
N VAL A 30 -6.15 -20.00 -0.76
CA VAL A 30 -6.69 -18.75 -0.18
C VAL A 30 -7.94 -18.26 -0.91
N ALA A 31 -8.13 -18.65 -2.17
CA ALA A 31 -9.32 -18.31 -2.94
C ALA A 31 -10.57 -19.14 -2.56
N GLN A 32 -10.45 -20.09 -1.63
CA GLN A 32 -11.58 -20.94 -1.22
C GLN A 32 -12.54 -20.22 -0.26
N PRO A 33 -13.87 -20.46 -0.35
CA PRO A 33 -14.87 -19.80 0.50
C PRO A 33 -14.60 -19.90 2.00
N ARG A 34 -14.06 -21.05 2.47
CA ARG A 34 -13.72 -21.25 3.89
C ARG A 34 -12.69 -20.21 4.39
N PHE A 35 -11.64 -19.98 3.61
CA PHE A 35 -10.63 -18.96 3.96
C PHE A 35 -11.18 -17.55 3.80
N LEU A 36 -12.01 -17.28 2.79
CA LEU A 36 -12.62 -15.96 2.61
C LEU A 36 -13.51 -15.58 3.80
N ASN A 37 -14.26 -16.53 4.37
CA ASN A 37 -15.04 -16.31 5.59
C ASN A 37 -14.13 -15.98 6.79
N LEU A 38 -13.01 -16.67 6.92
CA LEU A 38 -12.02 -16.40 7.97
C LEU A 38 -11.36 -15.02 7.79
N LEU A 39 -11.05 -14.63 6.56
CA LEU A 39 -10.52 -13.30 6.22
C LEU A 39 -11.53 -12.19 6.55
N THR A 40 -12.81 -12.36 6.19
CA THR A 40 -13.88 -11.43 6.59
C THR A 40 -14.02 -11.37 8.10
N PHE A 41 -13.89 -12.50 8.80
CA PHE A 41 -13.95 -12.50 10.26
C PHE A 41 -12.78 -11.72 10.87
N ALA A 42 -11.56 -11.94 10.37
CA ALA A 42 -10.35 -11.27 10.83
C ALA A 42 -10.41 -9.74 10.70
N SER A 43 -11.08 -9.20 9.68
CA SER A 43 -11.20 -7.74 9.48
C SER A 43 -12.17 -7.05 10.45
N LEU A 44 -12.94 -7.81 11.22
CA LEU A 44 -14.00 -7.27 12.09
C LEU A 44 -13.63 -7.31 13.57
N LEU A 45 -12.42 -7.79 13.91
CA LEU A 45 -12.02 -8.06 15.28
C LEU A 45 -11.76 -6.78 16.11
N PRO A 46 -11.81 -6.88 17.45
CA PRO A 46 -11.41 -5.79 18.34
C PRO A 46 -9.96 -5.37 18.11
N HIS A 47 -9.65 -4.07 18.15
CA HIS A 47 -8.26 -3.60 17.97
C HIS A 47 -7.38 -3.88 19.19
N ASP A 48 -7.95 -3.75 20.38
CA ASP A 48 -7.25 -3.91 21.64
C ASP A 48 -8.21 -4.40 22.74
N THR A 49 -7.67 -4.74 23.92
CA THR A 49 -8.47 -5.33 25.00
C THR A 49 -9.40 -4.34 25.68
N SER A 50 -9.18 -3.02 25.52
CA SER A 50 -10.04 -2.01 26.14
C SER A 50 -11.39 -1.89 25.43
N GLU A 51 -11.45 -2.19 24.14
CA GLU A 51 -12.69 -2.15 23.36
C GLU A 51 -13.77 -3.09 23.91
N LEU A 52 -13.36 -4.19 24.58
CA LEU A 52 -14.23 -5.16 25.23
C LEU A 52 -15.17 -4.54 26.28
N PHE A 53 -14.85 -3.34 26.75
CA PHE A 53 -15.53 -2.71 27.89
C PHE A 53 -16.26 -1.42 27.52
N LEU A 54 -16.17 -1.00 26.26
CA LEU A 54 -16.72 0.28 25.84
C LEU A 54 -18.16 0.16 25.34
N GLU A 55 -18.98 1.10 25.77
CA GLU A 55 -20.26 1.38 25.12
C GLU A 55 -20.01 1.95 23.71
N HIS A 56 -20.97 1.74 22.80
CA HIS A 56 -20.76 2.00 21.36
C HIS A 56 -20.26 3.41 21.06
N LYS A 57 -20.79 4.42 21.74
CA LYS A 57 -20.37 5.83 21.58
C LYS A 57 -18.89 6.03 21.91
N ASP A 58 -18.41 5.47 23.02
CA ASP A 58 -17.02 5.63 23.45
C ASP A 58 -16.08 4.79 22.59
N PHE A 59 -16.54 3.62 22.13
CA PHE A 59 -15.86 2.77 21.16
C PHE A 59 -15.63 3.51 19.82
N LEU A 60 -16.64 4.18 19.27
CA LEU A 60 -16.48 4.98 18.05
C LEU A 60 -15.46 6.11 18.25
N LYS A 61 -15.47 6.75 19.43
CA LYS A 61 -14.50 7.80 19.76
C LYS A 61 -13.07 7.23 19.83
N GLN A 62 -12.87 6.06 20.45
CA GLN A 62 -11.56 5.41 20.47
C GLN A 62 -11.08 5.03 19.07
N ARG A 63 -11.94 4.41 18.25
CA ARG A 63 -11.64 4.05 16.85
C ARG A 63 -11.24 5.27 16.03
N SER A 64 -11.88 6.42 16.24
CA SER A 64 -11.47 7.66 15.55
C SER A 64 -10.05 8.10 15.92
N ALA A 65 -9.66 8.00 17.20
CA ALA A 65 -8.40 8.56 17.70
C ALA A 65 -7.19 7.61 17.61
N CYS A 66 -7.40 6.29 17.64
CA CYS A 66 -6.33 5.31 17.87
C CYS A 66 -6.44 4.05 16.98
N ALA A 67 -7.08 4.12 15.80
CA ALA A 67 -7.25 2.92 14.96
C ALA A 67 -5.92 2.29 14.50
N SER A 68 -5.71 1.03 14.88
CA SER A 68 -4.80 0.10 14.21
C SER A 68 -5.11 -1.34 14.65
N LEU A 69 -5.78 -2.12 13.79
CA LEU A 69 -5.83 -3.58 13.94
C LEU A 69 -4.54 -4.19 13.41
N GLY A 70 -3.77 -4.84 14.27
CA GLY A 70 -2.56 -5.56 13.88
C GLY A 70 -2.84 -7.00 13.44
N VAL A 71 -3.32 -7.22 12.21
CA VAL A 71 -3.39 -8.59 11.63
C VAL A 71 -2.15 -8.86 10.77
N ALA A 72 -1.32 -9.80 11.21
CA ALA A 72 -0.19 -10.31 10.45
C ALA A 72 -0.56 -11.63 9.75
N ALA A 73 -0.47 -11.67 8.43
CA ALA A 73 -0.68 -12.87 7.65
C ALA A 73 0.63 -13.64 7.45
N ILE A 74 0.62 -14.93 7.79
CA ILE A 74 1.76 -15.82 7.62
C ILE A 74 1.36 -17.06 6.82
N GLY A 75 2.26 -17.58 5.99
CA GLY A 75 2.01 -18.81 5.23
C GLY A 75 2.06 -20.05 6.14
N GLU A 76 1.20 -21.04 5.89
CA GLU A 76 1.20 -22.31 6.63
C GLU A 76 2.54 -23.07 6.57
N GLN A 77 3.41 -22.76 5.60
CA GLN A 77 4.72 -23.39 5.45
C GLN A 77 5.72 -22.93 6.49
N VAL A 78 5.54 -21.74 7.07
CA VAL A 78 6.38 -21.21 8.15
C VAL A 78 5.72 -21.35 9.52
N LEU A 79 4.59 -22.06 9.60
CA LEU A 79 3.83 -22.21 10.84
C LEU A 79 4.67 -22.78 11.99
N ASP A 80 5.62 -23.67 11.71
CA ASP A 80 6.47 -24.28 12.75
C ASP A 80 7.45 -23.28 13.38
N HIS A 81 7.67 -22.12 12.76
CA HIS A 81 8.47 -21.03 13.31
C HIS A 81 7.65 -20.05 14.15
N LEU A 82 6.32 -20.20 14.20
CA LEU A 82 5.43 -19.28 14.92
C LEU A 82 5.85 -19.02 16.38
N PRO A 83 6.30 -20.01 17.18
CA PRO A 83 6.76 -19.74 18.55
C PRO A 83 7.96 -18.80 18.66
N GLY A 84 8.78 -18.68 17.61
CA GLY A 84 9.90 -17.74 17.56
C GLY A 84 9.52 -16.36 17.00
N ILE A 85 8.30 -16.22 16.46
CA ILE A 85 7.79 -15.00 15.83
C ILE A 85 6.81 -14.27 16.76
N ILE A 86 6.03 -15.02 17.54
CA ILE A 86 5.04 -14.46 18.47
C ILE A 86 5.71 -13.75 19.64
N GLU A 87 5.28 -12.52 19.90
CA GLU A 87 5.65 -11.75 21.08
C GLU A 87 4.76 -12.10 22.29
N GLY A 88 5.26 -11.82 23.49
CA GLY A 88 4.50 -11.96 24.74
C GLY A 88 3.22 -11.13 24.75
N GLY A 89 2.25 -11.53 25.58
CA GLY A 89 0.94 -10.91 25.70
C GLY A 89 -0.18 -11.70 25.02
N ILE A 90 -1.30 -11.01 24.73
CA ILE A 90 -2.51 -11.61 24.17
C ILE A 90 -2.35 -11.83 22.66
N ASN A 91 -2.46 -13.09 22.25
CA ASN A 91 -2.29 -13.53 20.87
C ASN A 91 -3.51 -14.32 20.39
N VAL A 92 -3.99 -14.03 19.18
CA VAL A 92 -5.12 -14.71 18.55
C VAL A 92 -4.67 -15.27 17.20
N VAL A 93 -4.64 -16.60 17.08
CA VAL A 93 -4.28 -17.30 15.84
C VAL A 93 -5.55 -17.74 15.11
N LEU A 94 -5.75 -17.20 13.92
CA LEU A 94 -6.86 -17.48 13.02
C LEU A 94 -6.40 -18.48 11.95
N CYS A 95 -7.00 -19.67 11.91
CA CYS A 95 -6.57 -20.72 10.98
C CYS A 95 -7.73 -21.61 10.51
N LEU A 96 -7.53 -22.33 9.41
CA LEU A 96 -8.44 -23.41 9.03
C LEU A 96 -8.16 -24.67 9.87
N SER A 97 -9.18 -25.52 10.02
CA SER A 97 -9.17 -26.73 10.87
C SER A 97 -7.98 -27.66 10.64
N GLU A 98 -7.46 -27.69 9.42
CA GLU A 98 -6.29 -28.48 9.01
C GLU A 98 -5.01 -28.11 9.78
N MET A 99 -4.90 -26.88 10.29
CA MET A 99 -3.71 -26.37 10.99
C MET A 99 -3.78 -26.55 12.52
N VAL A 100 -4.97 -26.77 13.07
CA VAL A 100 -5.21 -26.87 14.52
C VAL A 100 -4.34 -27.95 15.19
N PRO A 101 -4.21 -29.18 14.65
CA PRO A 101 -3.39 -30.21 15.30
C PRO A 101 -1.92 -29.81 15.42
N ARG A 102 -1.36 -29.10 14.43
CA ARG A 102 0.03 -28.62 14.46
C ARG A 102 0.21 -27.56 15.54
N LEU A 103 -0.71 -26.59 15.60
CA LEU A 103 -0.69 -25.51 16.60
C LEU A 103 -0.77 -26.03 18.04
N LYS A 104 -1.61 -27.04 18.30
CA LYS A 104 -1.75 -27.64 19.64
C LYS A 104 -0.51 -28.37 20.14
N LEU A 105 0.40 -28.77 19.24
CA LEU A 105 1.66 -29.44 19.60
C LEU A 105 2.80 -28.43 19.87
N MET A 106 2.60 -27.15 19.58
CA MET A 106 3.61 -26.13 19.76
C MET A 106 3.74 -25.71 21.22
N THR A 107 4.95 -25.35 21.63
CA THR A 107 5.24 -24.78 22.94
C THR A 107 5.60 -23.32 22.76
N PHE A 108 4.90 -22.44 23.47
CA PHE A 108 5.14 -21.00 23.49
C PHE A 108 5.79 -20.62 24.83
N SER A 109 6.37 -19.41 24.89
CA SER A 109 6.91 -18.87 26.14
C SER A 109 5.79 -18.61 27.16
N GLU A 110 6.14 -18.57 28.46
CA GLU A 110 5.17 -18.47 29.56
C GLU A 110 4.37 -17.17 29.58
N ASP A 111 4.88 -16.13 28.92
CA ASP A 111 4.26 -14.81 28.78
C ASP A 111 3.34 -14.71 27.55
N VAL A 112 3.19 -15.76 26.75
CA VAL A 112 2.30 -15.82 25.58
C VAL A 112 0.95 -16.42 25.96
N TYR A 113 -0.10 -15.62 25.85
CA TYR A 113 -1.48 -16.03 26.06
C TYR A 113 -2.16 -16.23 24.72
N LEU A 114 -2.44 -17.49 24.35
CA LEU A 114 -2.87 -17.85 23.01
C LEU A 114 -4.35 -18.25 22.94
N LEU A 115 -5.08 -17.65 22.01
CA LEU A 115 -6.41 -18.08 21.56
C LEU A 115 -6.33 -18.65 20.15
N ILE A 116 -6.78 -19.89 19.95
CA ILE A 116 -6.92 -20.49 18.61
C ILE A 116 -8.36 -20.32 18.13
N VAL A 117 -8.53 -19.68 16.97
CA VAL A 117 -9.81 -19.51 16.29
C VAL A 117 -9.79 -20.27 14.98
N SER A 118 -10.80 -21.12 14.76
CA SER A 118 -10.86 -21.95 13.56
C SER A 118 -12.29 -22.26 13.10
N ASP A 119 -12.42 -22.91 11.95
CA ASP A 119 -13.69 -23.48 11.47
C ASP A 119 -13.90 -24.91 12.01
N LEU A 120 -13.55 -25.13 13.28
CA LEU A 120 -13.63 -26.41 13.98
C LEU A 120 -14.11 -26.19 15.42
N ALA A 121 -15.11 -26.96 15.84
CA ALA A 121 -15.57 -27.01 17.22
C ALA A 121 -14.79 -28.10 17.98
N GLU A 122 -13.81 -27.69 18.79
CA GLU A 122 -12.96 -28.58 19.59
C GLU A 122 -12.57 -27.88 20.90
N GLU A 123 -12.27 -28.66 21.95
CA GLU A 123 -11.78 -28.11 23.22
C GLU A 123 -10.51 -27.25 23.01
N GLY A 124 -10.48 -26.06 23.60
CA GLY A 124 -9.38 -25.09 23.44
C GLY A 124 -9.36 -24.37 22.09
N VAL A 125 -10.39 -24.51 21.26
CA VAL A 125 -10.52 -23.85 19.95
C VAL A 125 -11.87 -23.15 19.85
N VAL A 126 -11.86 -21.88 19.44
CA VAL A 126 -13.10 -21.11 19.19
C VAL A 126 -13.56 -21.34 17.76
N ASP A 127 -14.74 -21.97 17.59
CA ASP A 127 -15.39 -22.11 16.29
C ASP A 127 -16.09 -20.79 15.91
N PHE A 128 -15.48 -20.00 15.01
CA PHE A 128 -16.04 -18.71 14.62
C PHE A 128 -17.40 -18.82 13.91
N ARG A 129 -17.75 -19.99 13.35
CA ARG A 129 -19.03 -20.21 12.67
C ARG A 129 -20.19 -20.34 13.66
N SER A 130 -19.89 -20.78 14.88
CA SER A 130 -20.89 -20.91 15.95
C SER A 130 -21.31 -19.56 16.55
N LEU A 131 -20.58 -18.49 16.22
CA LEU A 131 -20.78 -17.14 16.75
C LEU A 131 -21.65 -16.26 15.84
N SER A 132 -22.45 -16.88 14.95
CA SER A 132 -23.22 -16.16 13.93
C SER A 132 -24.26 -15.20 14.51
N ASP A 133 -24.82 -15.53 15.68
CA ASP A 133 -25.90 -14.78 16.34
C ASP A 133 -25.39 -13.53 17.09
N ILE A 134 -24.07 -13.39 17.21
CA ILE A 134 -23.42 -12.24 17.83
C ILE A 134 -22.99 -11.29 16.72
N HIS A 135 -23.16 -9.99 16.97
CA HIS A 135 -22.69 -8.94 16.08
C HIS A 135 -21.22 -9.18 15.71
N PRO A 136 -20.83 -9.10 14.42
CA PRO A 136 -19.51 -9.53 13.97
C PRO A 136 -18.32 -8.97 14.76
N CYS A 137 -18.33 -7.68 15.11
CA CYS A 137 -17.23 -7.08 15.86
C CYS A 137 -17.17 -7.44 17.35
N ASN A 138 -18.21 -8.11 17.88
CA ASN A 138 -18.28 -8.57 19.26
C ASN A 138 -18.05 -10.08 19.39
N ARG A 139 -17.87 -10.81 18.28
CA ARG A 139 -17.87 -12.29 18.30
C ARG A 139 -16.79 -12.88 19.20
N LEU A 140 -15.59 -12.29 19.24
CA LEU A 140 -14.50 -12.78 20.11
C LEU A 140 -14.49 -12.16 21.52
N ASP A 141 -15.41 -11.25 21.85
CA ASP A 141 -15.33 -10.48 23.09
C ASP A 141 -15.24 -11.39 24.33
N ALA A 142 -16.09 -12.42 24.42
CA ALA A 142 -16.11 -13.35 25.55
C ALA A 142 -14.82 -14.19 25.65
N ALA A 143 -14.34 -14.72 24.52
CA ALA A 143 -13.14 -15.55 24.49
C ALA A 143 -11.87 -14.75 24.85
N ILE A 144 -11.77 -13.52 24.34
CA ILE A 144 -10.64 -12.62 24.68
C ILE A 144 -10.76 -12.18 26.14
N TYR A 145 -11.97 -11.90 26.65
CA TYR A 145 -12.18 -11.55 28.05
C TYR A 145 -11.70 -12.65 29.01
N ASP A 146 -12.01 -13.91 28.73
CA ASP A 146 -11.53 -15.03 29.54
C ASP A 146 -10.00 -15.17 29.51
N LEU A 147 -9.38 -14.90 28.35
CA LEU A 147 -7.93 -14.92 28.20
C LEU A 147 -7.26 -13.77 28.98
N VAL A 148 -7.79 -12.55 28.86
CA VAL A 148 -7.34 -11.36 29.61
C VAL A 148 -7.46 -11.60 31.11
N ARG A 149 -8.55 -12.23 31.57
CA ARG A 149 -8.73 -12.58 32.98
C ARG A 149 -7.68 -13.57 33.46
N SER A 150 -7.42 -14.61 32.68
CA SER A 150 -6.39 -15.61 33.00
C SER A 150 -5.00 -14.97 33.09
N ALA A 151 -4.66 -14.11 32.13
CA ALA A 151 -3.41 -13.36 32.12
C ALA A 151 -3.27 -12.42 33.34
N ALA A 152 -4.31 -11.67 33.67
CA ALA A 152 -4.28 -10.72 34.78
C ALA A 152 -4.12 -11.42 36.14
N VAL A 153 -4.71 -12.61 36.33
CA VAL A 153 -4.53 -13.43 37.53
C VAL A 153 -3.09 -13.94 37.64
N GLN A 154 -2.50 -14.40 36.54
CA GLN A 154 -1.12 -14.89 36.50
C GLN A 154 -0.10 -13.78 36.80
N ILE A 155 -0.32 -12.57 36.27
CA ILE A 155 0.59 -11.42 36.46
C ILE A 155 0.49 -10.84 37.88
N SER A 156 -0.73 -10.63 38.38
CA SER A 156 -0.93 -9.98 39.69
C SER A 156 -0.51 -10.88 40.87
N GLY A 157 -0.57 -12.21 40.70
CA GLY A 157 -0.41 -13.15 41.80
C GLY A 157 -1.54 -13.09 42.84
N GLU A 158 -2.53 -12.22 42.65
CA GLU A 158 -3.64 -11.95 43.57
C GLU A 158 -4.88 -12.81 43.30
N GLY A 159 -4.74 -14.04 42.77
CA GLY A 159 -5.83 -15.01 42.65
C GLY A 159 -7.17 -14.42 42.14
N GLU A 160 -8.29 -14.74 42.80
CA GLU A 160 -9.65 -14.28 42.42
C GLU A 160 -9.95 -12.79 42.72
N ASN A 161 -9.02 -12.02 43.31
CA ASN A 161 -9.28 -10.63 43.73
C ASN A 161 -9.04 -9.58 42.62
N THR A 162 -8.56 -9.97 41.45
CA THR A 162 -8.30 -9.06 40.34
C THR A 162 -9.60 -8.47 39.78
N VAL A 163 -9.84 -7.17 40.01
CA VAL A 163 -11.03 -6.47 39.53
C VAL A 163 -10.88 -6.15 38.04
N ILE A 164 -11.65 -6.84 37.20
CA ILE A 164 -11.71 -6.60 35.75
C ILE A 164 -13.06 -5.93 35.41
N PRO A 165 -13.08 -4.91 34.52
CA PRO A 165 -14.32 -4.29 34.08
C PRO A 165 -15.32 -5.30 33.51
N LYS A 166 -16.61 -4.94 33.54
CA LYS A 166 -17.68 -5.76 32.98
C LYS A 166 -17.61 -5.73 31.45
N LEU A 167 -17.69 -6.89 30.82
CA LEU A 167 -17.79 -7.04 29.36
C LEU A 167 -18.99 -6.27 28.80
N ARG A 168 -18.79 -5.59 27.66
CA ARG A 168 -19.83 -4.85 26.93
C ARG A 168 -20.93 -5.79 26.40
N SER A 169 -22.11 -5.23 26.15
CA SER A 169 -23.15 -5.95 25.40
C SER A 169 -22.86 -5.86 23.90
N PRO A 170 -23.23 -6.88 23.08
CA PRO A 170 -23.11 -6.79 21.63
C PRO A 170 -23.86 -5.58 21.06
N TYR A 171 -23.24 -4.91 20.09
CA TYR A 171 -23.85 -3.77 19.42
C TYR A 171 -24.94 -4.21 18.42
N ASN A 172 -25.93 -3.34 18.19
CA ASN A 172 -27.01 -3.59 17.23
C ASN A 172 -27.54 -2.28 16.61
N GLU A 173 -26.66 -1.29 16.44
CA GLU A 173 -27.06 0.04 15.96
C GLU A 173 -27.26 0.01 14.43
N PRO A 174 -28.42 0.44 13.93
CA PRO A 174 -28.67 0.48 12.49
C PRO A 174 -27.79 1.53 11.80
N SER A 175 -27.20 1.15 10.67
CA SER A 175 -26.44 2.06 9.82
C SER A 175 -27.36 2.86 8.91
N LYS A 176 -27.14 4.17 8.85
CA LYS A 176 -27.75 5.05 7.84
C LYS A 176 -27.08 4.92 6.47
N LEU A 177 -25.93 4.24 6.39
CA LEU A 177 -25.31 3.90 5.11
C LEU A 177 -26.21 2.88 4.40
N LYS A 178 -26.45 3.09 3.11
CA LYS A 178 -27.12 2.09 2.27
C LYS A 178 -26.13 1.01 1.87
N PHE A 179 -26.33 -0.19 2.38
CA PHE A 179 -25.50 -1.34 2.02
C PHE A 179 -25.93 -1.84 0.64
N ARG A 180 -24.96 -2.26 -0.17
CA ARG A 180 -25.21 -2.69 -1.54
C ARG A 180 -24.96 -4.18 -1.71
N ASN A 181 -25.78 -4.80 -2.55
CA ASN A 181 -25.55 -6.15 -2.99
C ASN A 181 -24.47 -6.17 -4.08
N GLY A 182 -23.19 -6.16 -3.68
CA GLY A 182 -22.07 -6.28 -4.61
C GLY A 182 -20.73 -5.81 -4.04
N GLY A 183 -19.64 -6.25 -4.66
CA GLY A 183 -18.28 -5.96 -4.21
C GLY A 183 -17.76 -4.53 -4.49
N VAL A 184 -18.62 -3.56 -4.81
CA VAL A 184 -18.15 -2.20 -5.16
C VAL A 184 -17.99 -1.32 -3.92
N THR A 185 -18.93 -1.41 -2.99
CA THR A 185 -18.93 -0.67 -1.71
C THR A 185 -18.64 -1.56 -0.50
N LEU A 186 -18.47 -2.86 -0.72
CA LEU A 186 -18.24 -3.88 0.32
C LEU A 186 -17.18 -3.49 1.35
N ALA A 187 -16.08 -2.85 0.92
CA ALA A 187 -15.02 -2.45 1.84
C ALA A 187 -15.50 -1.40 2.86
N ASN A 188 -16.26 -0.39 2.42
CA ASN A 188 -16.84 0.61 3.32
C ASN A 188 -17.91 -0.01 4.23
N GLU A 189 -18.70 -0.95 3.71
CA GLU A 189 -19.70 -1.67 4.51
C GLU A 189 -19.06 -2.50 5.61
N LEU A 190 -17.95 -3.19 5.31
CA LEU A 190 -17.20 -3.95 6.32
C LEU A 190 -16.51 -3.03 7.34
N VAL A 191 -16.06 -1.84 6.96
CA VAL A 191 -15.63 -0.81 7.92
C VAL A 191 -16.78 -0.46 8.86
N MET A 192 -17.99 -0.19 8.34
CA MET A 192 -19.15 0.11 9.18
C MET A 192 -19.54 -1.06 10.10
N ILE A 193 -19.47 -2.30 9.62
CA ILE A 193 -19.70 -3.49 10.44
C ILE A 193 -18.61 -3.62 11.52
N SER A 194 -17.34 -3.34 11.21
CA SER A 194 -16.26 -3.34 12.22
C SER A 194 -16.52 -2.30 13.31
N LEU A 195 -17.23 -1.22 12.97
CA LEU A 195 -17.65 -0.16 13.87
C LEU A 195 -18.95 -0.46 14.64
N GLY A 196 -19.49 -1.68 14.61
CA GLY A 196 -20.68 -2.03 15.41
C GLY A 196 -22.02 -1.71 14.76
N PHE A 197 -22.03 -1.34 13.47
CA PHE A 197 -23.26 -1.03 12.75
C PHE A 197 -23.80 -2.21 11.95
N VAL A 198 -25.13 -2.34 11.93
CA VAL A 198 -25.86 -3.33 11.11
C VAL A 198 -26.58 -2.68 9.93
N PRO A 199 -26.73 -3.35 8.78
CA PRO A 199 -27.50 -2.81 7.67
C PRO A 199 -29.00 -2.72 8.01
N GLU A 200 -29.63 -1.57 7.78
CA GLU A 200 -31.11 -1.48 7.77
C GLU A 200 -31.71 -2.22 6.57
N LYS A 201 -31.06 -2.10 5.41
CA LYS A 201 -31.47 -2.70 4.15
C LYS A 201 -30.27 -2.89 3.23
N ILE A 202 -30.32 -3.94 2.41
CA ILE A 202 -29.39 -4.19 1.31
C ILE A 202 -30.10 -3.88 -0.01
N GLU A 203 -29.48 -3.09 -0.87
CA GLU A 203 -30.05 -2.65 -2.16
C GLU A 203 -29.13 -3.04 -3.32
N ASP A 204 -29.70 -3.37 -4.48
CA ASP A 204 -28.91 -3.60 -5.70
C ASP A 204 -28.45 -2.26 -6.33
N LEU A 205 -27.36 -2.34 -7.10
CA LEU A 205 -26.90 -1.23 -7.96
C LEU A 205 -27.40 -1.43 -9.40
N ASP A 206 -27.71 -0.33 -10.08
CA ASP A 206 -28.18 -0.38 -11.47
C ASP A 206 -27.02 -0.66 -12.43
N ALA A 207 -26.96 -1.90 -12.89
CA ALA A 207 -25.98 -2.41 -13.85
C ALA A 207 -25.92 -1.61 -15.17
N SER A 208 -27.03 -0.99 -15.58
CA SER A 208 -27.13 -0.22 -16.81
C SER A 208 -26.59 1.21 -16.68
N ASN A 209 -26.39 1.69 -15.45
CA ASN A 209 -25.96 3.05 -15.17
C ASN A 209 -24.62 3.09 -14.41
N PRO A 210 -23.49 3.22 -15.12
CA PRO A 210 -22.17 3.32 -14.49
C PRO A 210 -22.02 4.46 -13.47
N GLN A 211 -22.81 5.52 -13.59
CA GLN A 211 -22.77 6.66 -12.67
C GLN A 211 -23.29 6.28 -11.28
N ASP A 212 -24.25 5.36 -11.17
CA ASP A 212 -24.79 4.87 -9.88
C ASP A 212 -23.68 4.23 -9.02
N TYR A 213 -22.72 3.56 -9.67
CA TYR A 213 -21.54 3.00 -9.00
C TYR A 213 -20.64 4.09 -8.45
N ILE A 214 -20.30 5.10 -9.27
CA ILE A 214 -19.46 6.23 -8.84
C ILE A 214 -20.12 6.96 -7.66
N ASP A 215 -21.43 7.20 -7.76
CA ASP A 215 -22.20 7.87 -6.73
C ASP A 215 -22.26 7.08 -5.43
N SER A 216 -22.44 5.76 -5.52
CA SER A 216 -22.49 4.87 -4.36
C SER A 216 -21.11 4.70 -3.70
N VAL A 217 -20.02 4.64 -4.48
CA VAL A 217 -18.65 4.66 -3.93
C VAL A 217 -18.39 5.97 -3.19
N ALA A 218 -18.66 7.12 -3.81
CA ALA A 218 -18.46 8.42 -3.18
C ALA A 218 -19.30 8.58 -1.91
N ALA A 219 -20.59 8.25 -1.96
CA ALA A 219 -21.49 8.38 -0.82
C ALA A 219 -21.11 7.47 0.35
N SER A 220 -20.69 6.24 0.06
CA SER A 220 -20.23 5.31 1.12
C SER A 220 -18.92 5.76 1.75
N ALA A 221 -17.97 6.25 0.95
CA ALA A 221 -16.70 6.79 1.45
C ALA A 221 -16.92 8.04 2.32
N GLU A 222 -17.74 9.00 1.87
CA GLU A 222 -18.10 10.17 2.66
C GLU A 222 -18.77 9.80 3.99
N PHE A 223 -19.61 8.77 3.99
CA PHE A 223 -20.26 8.30 5.20
C PHE A 223 -19.24 7.75 6.20
N VAL A 224 -18.29 6.93 5.73
CA VAL A 224 -17.19 6.42 6.56
C VAL A 224 -16.35 7.58 7.11
N MET A 225 -15.97 8.56 6.27
CA MET A 225 -15.21 9.75 6.71
C MET A 225 -15.92 10.52 7.84
N ARG A 226 -17.22 10.77 7.70
CA ARG A 226 -18.00 11.47 8.74
C ARG A 226 -18.15 10.66 10.02
N THR A 227 -18.06 9.34 9.93
CA THR A 227 -18.15 8.44 11.08
C THR A 227 -16.81 8.30 11.79
N SER A 228 -15.72 8.16 11.04
CA SER A 228 -14.37 7.96 11.58
C SER A 228 -13.67 9.26 11.97
N ASN A 229 -14.07 10.40 11.42
CA ASN A 229 -13.50 11.71 11.74
C ASN A 229 -14.60 12.81 11.81
N PRO A 230 -15.55 12.70 12.76
CA PRO A 230 -16.73 13.57 12.80
C PRO A 230 -16.41 15.06 13.07
N ALA A 231 -15.34 15.33 13.81
CA ALA A 231 -14.93 16.69 14.17
C ALA A 231 -13.97 17.32 13.14
N GLN A 232 -13.48 16.53 12.17
CA GLN A 232 -12.45 16.96 11.19
C GLN A 232 -11.18 17.52 11.85
N GLU A 233 -10.87 17.08 13.07
CA GLU A 233 -9.69 17.51 13.82
C GLU A 233 -8.44 16.70 13.43
N MET A 234 -8.62 15.51 12.87
CA MET A 234 -7.53 14.64 12.42
C MET A 234 -7.38 14.71 10.90
N ARG A 235 -6.17 14.42 10.42
CA ARG A 235 -5.91 14.27 8.98
C ARG A 235 -6.74 13.11 8.44
N GLN A 236 -7.36 13.31 7.29
CA GLN A 236 -8.21 12.30 6.69
C GLN A 236 -7.40 11.44 5.71
N GLU A 237 -7.32 10.14 5.99
CA GLU A 237 -6.71 9.17 5.09
C GLU A 237 -7.78 8.37 4.35
N ALA A 238 -7.47 7.88 3.15
CA ALA A 238 -8.34 6.99 2.37
C ALA A 238 -7.56 5.91 1.62
N VAL A 239 -8.24 4.80 1.33
CA VAL A 239 -7.74 3.78 0.38
C VAL A 239 -8.35 4.03 -0.98
N ILE A 240 -7.52 4.10 -2.02
CA ILE A 240 -7.98 4.11 -3.41
C ILE A 240 -7.49 2.84 -4.09
N TYR A 241 -8.37 2.15 -4.82
CA TYR A 241 -7.98 0.90 -5.46
C TYR A 241 -8.65 0.64 -6.79
N VAL A 242 -7.93 -0.10 -7.65
CA VAL A 242 -8.45 -0.61 -8.92
C VAL A 242 -8.12 -2.10 -9.04
N PRO A 243 -9.13 -3.00 -9.14
CA PRO A 243 -8.85 -4.42 -9.33
C PRO A 243 -8.09 -4.68 -10.62
N ALA A 244 -6.87 -5.21 -10.49
CA ALA A 244 -5.99 -5.51 -11.62
C ALA A 244 -6.06 -7.00 -12.01
N ILE A 245 -5.47 -7.32 -13.16
CA ILE A 245 -5.07 -8.67 -13.56
C ILE A 245 -3.67 -8.58 -14.16
N TYR A 246 -2.97 -9.69 -14.33
CA TYR A 246 -1.68 -9.72 -14.99
C TYR A 246 -1.74 -9.02 -16.35
N GLY A 247 -0.85 -8.03 -16.54
CA GLY A 247 -0.81 -7.14 -17.70
C GLY A 247 -1.04 -7.82 -19.06
N PRO A 248 -0.36 -8.93 -19.39
CA PRO A 248 -0.54 -9.64 -20.66
C PRO A 248 -1.98 -10.11 -20.92
N LEU A 249 -2.75 -10.43 -19.88
CA LEU A 249 -4.10 -10.97 -20.00
C LEU A 249 -5.12 -9.93 -20.46
N TYR A 250 -4.82 -8.63 -20.36
CA TYR A 250 -5.66 -7.59 -20.97
C TYR A 250 -5.65 -7.63 -22.51
N ASN A 251 -4.65 -8.26 -23.13
CA ASN A 251 -4.59 -8.39 -24.59
C ASN A 251 -5.38 -9.63 -25.05
N ILE A 252 -6.68 -9.44 -25.31
CA ILE A 252 -7.62 -10.48 -25.75
C ILE A 252 -7.29 -11.13 -27.11
N ASN A 253 -6.28 -10.64 -27.83
CA ASN A 253 -5.86 -11.19 -29.12
C ASN A 253 -4.69 -12.20 -29.00
N GLN A 254 -4.14 -12.41 -27.79
CA GLN A 254 -3.03 -13.35 -27.59
C GLN A 254 -3.43 -14.82 -27.76
N ASN A 255 -2.44 -15.69 -27.98
CA ASN A 255 -2.62 -17.13 -28.21
C ASN A 255 -3.45 -17.81 -27.09
N PHE A 256 -3.21 -17.45 -25.84
CA PHE A 256 -3.97 -17.94 -24.69
C PHE A 256 -5.49 -17.75 -24.87
N TRP A 257 -5.93 -16.53 -25.15
CA TRP A 257 -7.35 -16.22 -25.36
C TRP A 257 -7.91 -16.88 -26.61
N ASN A 258 -7.14 -16.92 -27.70
CA ASN A 258 -7.57 -17.60 -28.93
C ASN A 258 -7.87 -19.08 -28.71
N GLN A 259 -7.13 -19.77 -27.84
CA GLN A 259 -7.38 -21.17 -27.50
C GLN A 259 -8.66 -21.34 -26.67
N ILE A 260 -8.90 -20.47 -25.69
CA ILE A 260 -10.13 -20.50 -24.87
C ILE A 260 -11.36 -20.20 -25.74
N LEU A 261 -11.31 -19.10 -26.50
CA LEU A 261 -12.46 -18.63 -27.29
C LEU A 261 -12.86 -19.59 -28.42
N ARG A 262 -11.95 -20.45 -28.89
CA ARG A 262 -12.27 -21.54 -29.84
C ARG A 262 -13.16 -22.61 -29.23
N LYS A 263 -13.10 -22.81 -27.91
CA LYS A 263 -13.92 -23.80 -27.19
C LYS A 263 -15.34 -23.28 -26.92
N VAL A 264 -15.49 -21.96 -26.80
CA VAL A 264 -16.78 -21.30 -26.58
C VAL A 264 -17.56 -21.24 -27.88
N LYS A 265 -18.72 -21.89 -27.96
CA LYS A 265 -19.49 -21.98 -29.22
C LYS A 265 -20.45 -20.81 -29.42
N VAL A 266 -21.01 -20.29 -28.33
CA VAL A 266 -22.01 -19.23 -28.36
C VAL A 266 -21.33 -17.88 -28.58
N GLY A 267 -21.81 -17.12 -29.57
CA GLY A 267 -21.19 -15.85 -29.97
C GLY A 267 -21.16 -14.82 -28.84
N TRP A 268 -22.28 -14.64 -28.15
CA TRP A 268 -22.37 -13.66 -27.07
C TRP A 268 -21.52 -14.05 -25.85
N HIS A 269 -21.32 -15.34 -25.56
CA HIS A 269 -20.39 -15.78 -24.51
C HIS A 269 -18.95 -15.34 -24.77
N ARG A 270 -18.51 -15.39 -26.04
CA ARG A 270 -17.19 -14.88 -26.42
C ARG A 270 -17.08 -13.38 -26.16
N ASP A 271 -18.13 -12.63 -26.48
CA ASP A 271 -18.20 -11.19 -26.24
C ASP A 271 -18.28 -10.87 -24.75
N PHE A 272 -19.00 -11.68 -23.96
CA PHE A 272 -19.06 -11.57 -22.51
C PHE A 272 -17.68 -11.74 -21.87
N ILE A 273 -16.90 -12.75 -22.26
CA ILE A 273 -15.51 -12.89 -21.80
C ILE A 273 -14.69 -11.64 -22.17
N LYS A 274 -14.73 -11.23 -23.43
CA LYS A 274 -13.88 -10.14 -23.93
C LYS A 274 -14.25 -8.79 -23.30
N LYS A 275 -15.51 -8.39 -23.40
CA LYS A 275 -16.00 -7.04 -23.08
C LYS A 275 -16.63 -6.97 -21.69
N GLY A 276 -17.26 -8.06 -21.25
CA GLY A 276 -17.95 -8.12 -19.96
C GLY A 276 -17.03 -8.41 -18.78
N LEU A 277 -16.01 -9.27 -18.96
CA LEU A 277 -15.10 -9.68 -17.88
C LEU A 277 -13.72 -9.01 -17.95
N ILE A 278 -13.05 -9.06 -19.11
CA ILE A 278 -11.64 -8.67 -19.22
C ILE A 278 -11.44 -7.20 -19.60
N ARG A 279 -12.22 -6.70 -20.57
CA ARG A 279 -12.15 -5.32 -21.07
C ARG A 279 -13.34 -4.47 -20.61
N ASN A 280 -14.01 -4.87 -19.54
CA ASN A 280 -15.10 -4.10 -18.94
C ASN A 280 -14.53 -2.76 -18.45
N PRO A 281 -15.03 -1.60 -18.92
CA PRO A 281 -14.49 -0.31 -18.52
C PRO A 281 -15.00 0.15 -17.14
N TRP A 282 -16.05 -0.47 -16.62
CA TRP A 282 -16.77 -0.05 -15.41
C TRP A 282 -16.40 -0.94 -14.22
N TYR A 283 -17.37 -1.30 -13.38
CA TYR A 283 -17.16 -1.98 -12.10
C TYR A 283 -17.36 -3.50 -12.14
N SER A 284 -17.11 -4.11 -13.31
CA SER A 284 -17.29 -5.56 -13.56
C SER A 284 -18.74 -6.05 -13.55
N ASN A 285 -19.73 -5.17 -13.67
CA ASN A 285 -21.11 -5.57 -13.94
C ASN A 285 -21.39 -5.58 -15.44
N VAL A 286 -22.34 -6.42 -15.86
CA VAL A 286 -22.74 -6.60 -17.25
C VAL A 286 -24.24 -6.79 -17.33
N THR A 287 -24.91 -5.91 -18.08
CA THR A 287 -26.29 -6.12 -18.53
C THR A 287 -26.27 -6.62 -19.97
N VAL A 288 -27.13 -7.58 -20.27
CA VAL A 288 -27.31 -8.10 -21.63
C VAL A 288 -28.74 -7.81 -22.06
N GLU A 289 -28.93 -6.82 -22.92
CA GLU A 289 -30.22 -6.45 -23.50
C GLU A 289 -30.36 -7.09 -24.89
N ASP A 290 -30.62 -8.39 -24.93
CA ASP A 290 -30.95 -9.11 -26.17
C ASP A 290 -32.04 -10.14 -25.87
N ASP A 291 -33.27 -9.88 -26.34
CA ASP A 291 -34.45 -10.72 -26.12
C ASP A 291 -34.31 -12.15 -26.67
N ARG A 292 -33.28 -12.40 -27.49
CA ARG A 292 -32.97 -13.74 -28.01
C ARG A 292 -32.13 -14.57 -27.03
N ILE A 293 -31.52 -13.94 -26.03
CA ILE A 293 -30.72 -14.61 -24.99
C ILE A 293 -31.68 -15.10 -23.91
N THR A 294 -31.71 -16.42 -23.72
CA THR A 294 -32.61 -17.09 -22.78
C THR A 294 -31.84 -17.65 -21.60
N GLU A 295 -32.54 -18.17 -20.57
CA GLU A 295 -31.90 -18.85 -19.44
C GLU A 295 -31.03 -20.05 -19.87
N ARG A 296 -31.36 -20.70 -21.00
CA ARG A 296 -30.53 -21.79 -21.55
C ARG A 296 -29.15 -21.30 -21.96
N ASP A 297 -29.04 -20.03 -22.32
CA ASP A 297 -27.80 -19.39 -22.70
C ASP A 297 -26.99 -18.91 -21.49
N ASN A 298 -27.39 -19.17 -20.24
CA ASN A 298 -26.63 -18.73 -19.06
C ASN A 298 -25.12 -19.08 -19.15
N PRO A 299 -24.19 -18.13 -18.94
CA PRO A 299 -22.75 -18.34 -19.10
C PRO A 299 -22.18 -19.40 -18.16
N TYR A 300 -22.86 -19.72 -17.05
CA TYR A 300 -22.47 -20.82 -16.17
C TYR A 300 -22.69 -22.21 -16.79
N HIS A 301 -23.49 -22.32 -17.85
CA HIS A 301 -23.74 -23.60 -18.53
C HIS A 301 -22.65 -23.96 -19.56
N ASP A 302 -21.85 -23.00 -20.05
CA ASP A 302 -20.68 -23.29 -20.89
C ASP A 302 -19.45 -23.53 -19.99
N PRO A 303 -18.83 -24.72 -19.97
CA PRO A 303 -17.76 -25.03 -19.03
C PRO A 303 -16.53 -24.12 -19.13
N ALA A 304 -16.19 -23.65 -20.34
CA ALA A 304 -15.04 -22.76 -20.52
C ALA A 304 -15.34 -21.35 -20.01
N VAL A 305 -16.57 -20.87 -20.24
CA VAL A 305 -17.03 -19.57 -19.74
C VAL A 305 -17.19 -19.59 -18.23
N ALA A 306 -17.82 -20.64 -17.68
CA ALA A 306 -18.05 -20.83 -16.25
C ALA A 306 -16.74 -20.80 -15.45
N LEU A 307 -15.69 -21.45 -15.95
CA LEU A 307 -14.37 -21.45 -15.29
C LEU A 307 -13.75 -20.05 -15.26
N VAL A 308 -13.75 -19.34 -16.40
CA VAL A 308 -13.24 -17.97 -16.50
C VAL A 308 -14.02 -17.01 -15.61
N LEU A 309 -15.36 -17.12 -15.62
CA LEU A 309 -16.26 -16.29 -14.83
C LEU A 309 -16.06 -16.54 -13.33
N SER A 310 -16.13 -17.79 -12.88
CA SER A 310 -16.00 -18.16 -11.48
C SER A 310 -14.64 -17.73 -10.91
N GLN A 311 -13.57 -17.94 -11.67
CA GLN A 311 -12.25 -17.52 -11.26
C GLN A 311 -12.15 -16.00 -11.11
N ARG A 312 -12.72 -15.24 -12.06
CA ARG A 312 -12.74 -13.78 -11.96
C ARG A 312 -13.57 -13.29 -10.77
N GLN A 313 -14.69 -13.94 -10.45
CA GLN A 313 -15.53 -13.59 -9.31
C GLN A 313 -14.81 -13.84 -7.97
N HIS A 314 -14.17 -15.00 -7.80
CA HIS A 314 -13.41 -15.31 -6.59
C HIS A 314 -12.24 -14.32 -6.38
N GLU A 315 -11.50 -14.02 -7.44
CA GLU A 315 -10.39 -13.05 -7.38
C GLU A 315 -10.84 -11.63 -7.06
N LEU A 316 -11.99 -11.20 -7.61
CA LEU A 316 -12.58 -9.90 -7.26
C LEU A 316 -13.04 -9.88 -5.80
N LEU A 317 -13.66 -10.95 -5.30
CA LEU A 317 -14.10 -11.05 -3.91
C LEU A 317 -12.90 -10.96 -2.95
N ILE A 318 -11.87 -11.80 -3.12
CA ILE A 318 -10.69 -11.76 -2.25
C ILE A 318 -9.95 -10.42 -2.34
N THR A 319 -9.90 -9.78 -3.51
CA THR A 319 -9.35 -8.42 -3.66
C THR A 319 -10.13 -7.42 -2.81
N ASN A 320 -11.46 -7.45 -2.86
CA ASN A 320 -12.29 -6.54 -2.06
C ASN A 320 -12.16 -6.83 -0.56
N LEU A 321 -12.03 -8.09 -0.15
CA LEU A 321 -11.82 -8.47 1.25
C LEU A 321 -10.44 -8.05 1.77
N ALA A 322 -9.39 -8.14 0.96
CA ALA A 322 -8.06 -7.64 1.30
C ALA A 322 -8.08 -6.12 1.51
N VAL A 323 -8.72 -5.37 0.60
CA VAL A 323 -8.93 -3.92 0.76
C VAL A 323 -9.78 -3.60 1.99
N ALA A 324 -10.85 -4.37 2.23
CA ALA A 324 -11.69 -4.21 3.41
C ALA A 324 -10.92 -4.45 4.70
N SER A 325 -10.01 -5.42 4.72
CA SER A 325 -9.15 -5.71 5.87
C SER A 325 -8.20 -4.55 6.14
N LEU A 326 -7.54 -4.03 5.10
CA LEU A 326 -6.70 -2.83 5.18
C LEU A 326 -7.47 -1.62 5.69
N ALA A 327 -8.69 -1.43 5.20
CA ALA A 327 -9.53 -0.28 5.54
C ALA A 327 -10.10 -0.38 6.97
N ALA A 328 -10.62 -1.54 7.36
CA ALA A 328 -11.17 -1.77 8.70
C ALA A 328 -10.10 -1.65 9.78
N ALA A 329 -8.87 -2.10 9.50
CA ALA A 329 -7.76 -1.98 10.44
C ALA A 329 -7.46 -0.55 10.86
N GLU A 330 -7.71 0.44 10.01
CA GLU A 330 -7.40 1.84 10.25
C GLU A 330 -8.64 2.75 10.14
N THR A 331 -9.84 2.14 10.10
CA THR A 331 -11.14 2.82 9.93
C THR A 331 -11.17 3.80 8.75
N LEU A 332 -10.62 3.37 7.62
CA LEU A 332 -10.43 4.22 6.44
C LEU A 332 -11.61 4.13 5.45
N PRO A 333 -12.04 5.26 4.87
CA PRO A 333 -12.89 5.25 3.69
C PRO A 333 -12.16 4.65 2.48
N VAL A 334 -12.92 3.98 1.61
CA VAL A 334 -12.43 3.29 0.43
C VAL A 334 -13.09 3.82 -0.83
N LEU A 335 -12.26 4.12 -1.83
CA LEU A 335 -12.65 4.60 -3.15
C LEU A 335 -12.22 3.56 -4.20
N ARG A 336 -13.16 2.73 -4.66
CA ARG A 336 -12.93 1.85 -5.81
C ARG A 336 -13.01 2.67 -7.09
N LEU A 337 -12.00 2.55 -7.95
CA LEU A 337 -12.01 3.14 -9.30
C LEU A 337 -12.54 2.16 -10.36
N PRO A 338 -13.03 2.66 -11.51
CA PRO A 338 -13.44 1.81 -12.62
C PRO A 338 -12.27 1.03 -13.24
N ASN A 339 -12.56 -0.15 -13.78
CA ASN A 339 -11.58 -1.03 -14.42
C ASN A 339 -10.88 -0.38 -15.64
N SER A 340 -11.50 0.61 -16.29
CA SER A 340 -10.95 1.37 -17.43
C SER A 340 -9.58 1.99 -17.16
N VAL A 341 -9.29 2.31 -15.90
CA VAL A 341 -7.98 2.77 -15.43
C VAL A 341 -6.86 1.80 -15.86
N ASN A 342 -7.04 0.50 -15.62
CA ASN A 342 -6.07 -0.54 -15.99
C ASN A 342 -5.98 -0.78 -17.51
N LEU A 343 -6.99 -0.37 -18.29
CA LEU A 343 -7.01 -0.55 -19.75
C LEU A 343 -6.07 0.40 -20.50
N ASN A 344 -5.43 1.34 -19.79
CA ASN A 344 -4.45 2.30 -20.34
C ASN A 344 -3.01 1.74 -20.40
N PHE A 345 -2.77 0.48 -20.08
CA PHE A 345 -1.45 -0.17 -20.16
C PHE A 345 -0.67 0.09 -21.48
N PRO A 346 -1.30 0.09 -22.68
CA PRO A 346 -0.59 0.45 -23.92
C PRO A 346 0.02 1.86 -23.92
N LYS A 347 -0.64 2.83 -23.28
CA LYS A 347 -0.16 4.22 -23.20
C LYS A 347 1.04 4.34 -22.26
N PHE A 348 1.04 3.60 -21.15
CA PHE A 348 2.20 3.52 -20.26
C PHE A 348 3.43 2.97 -20.99
N LYS A 349 3.27 1.90 -21.77
CA LYS A 349 4.35 1.37 -22.61
C LYS A 349 4.80 2.35 -23.70
N GLU A 350 3.88 3.13 -24.27
CA GLU A 350 4.24 4.17 -25.24
C GLU A 350 5.11 5.25 -24.58
N ILE A 351 4.73 5.74 -23.40
CA ILE A 351 5.49 6.72 -22.60
C ILE A 351 6.91 6.22 -22.32
N GLU A 352 7.05 4.98 -21.82
CA GLU A 352 8.36 4.39 -21.54
C GLU A 352 9.24 4.28 -22.78
N ARG A 353 8.68 3.84 -23.91
CA ARG A 353 9.41 3.75 -25.19
C ARG A 353 9.84 5.10 -25.73
N ILE A 354 9.03 6.15 -25.55
CA ILE A 354 9.38 7.51 -25.97
C ILE A 354 10.52 8.01 -25.09
N TYR A 355 10.42 7.84 -23.77
CA TYR A 355 11.45 8.25 -22.82
C TYR A 355 12.82 7.64 -23.16
N GLN A 356 12.85 6.34 -23.50
CA GLN A 356 14.08 5.61 -23.84
C GLN A 356 14.79 6.10 -25.12
N ARG A 357 14.14 6.86 -26.02
CA ARG A 357 14.77 7.37 -27.25
C ARG A 357 15.78 8.49 -26.97
N ASN A 358 15.56 9.24 -25.88
CA ASN A 358 16.46 10.27 -25.37
C ASN A 358 16.90 11.32 -26.42
N ASP A 359 15.96 11.80 -27.25
CA ASP A 359 16.17 12.89 -28.22
C ASP A 359 15.22 14.08 -27.97
N GLU A 360 15.58 15.30 -28.39
CA GLU A 360 14.80 16.51 -28.06
C GLU A 360 13.34 16.45 -28.55
N ARG A 361 13.09 15.87 -29.73
CA ARG A 361 11.71 15.70 -30.25
C ARG A 361 10.92 14.72 -29.39
N SER A 362 11.59 13.71 -28.84
CA SER A 362 10.98 12.77 -27.90
C SER A 362 10.55 13.44 -26.59
N GLY A 363 11.26 14.47 -26.12
CA GLY A 363 10.91 15.22 -24.90
C GLY A 363 9.55 15.92 -24.99
N THR A 364 9.31 16.71 -26.04
CA THR A 364 8.00 17.37 -26.25
C THR A 364 6.88 16.35 -26.44
N LEU A 365 7.14 15.29 -27.22
CA LEU A 365 6.15 14.23 -27.45
C LEU A 365 5.81 13.48 -26.14
N LEU A 366 6.79 13.23 -25.29
CA LEU A 366 6.62 12.61 -23.98
C LEU A 366 5.64 13.43 -23.12
N GLN A 367 5.86 14.73 -23.00
CA GLN A 367 4.99 15.62 -22.22
C GLN A 367 3.55 15.63 -22.78
N GLN A 368 3.39 15.65 -24.10
CA GLN A 368 2.07 15.55 -24.75
C GLN A 368 1.36 14.23 -24.46
N ARG A 369 2.08 13.10 -24.52
CA ARG A 369 1.52 11.78 -24.24
C ARG A 369 1.16 11.58 -22.77
N PHE A 370 2.00 12.08 -21.87
CA PHE A 370 1.72 12.09 -20.44
C PHE A 370 0.50 12.94 -20.10
N LYS A 371 0.37 14.13 -20.70
CA LYS A 371 -0.81 15.00 -20.55
C LYS A 371 -2.08 14.29 -21.01
N GLY A 372 -2.05 13.66 -22.19
CA GLY A 372 -3.17 12.89 -22.72
C GLY A 372 -3.59 11.76 -21.78
N LEU A 373 -2.64 10.98 -21.29
CA LEU A 373 -2.88 9.94 -20.27
C LEU A 373 -3.55 10.53 -19.02
N ASN A 374 -3.08 11.67 -18.52
CA ASN A 374 -3.64 12.31 -17.34
C ASN A 374 -5.10 12.74 -17.56
N ILE A 375 -5.43 13.32 -18.72
CA ILE A 375 -6.80 13.67 -19.10
C ILE A 375 -7.70 12.44 -19.08
N ASP A 376 -7.25 11.33 -19.69
CA ASP A 376 -8.02 10.09 -19.74
C ASP A 376 -8.22 9.48 -18.35
N LEU A 377 -7.18 9.46 -17.51
CA LEU A 377 -7.29 8.95 -16.14
C LEU A 377 -8.26 9.78 -15.31
N LYS A 378 -8.16 11.11 -15.34
CA LYS A 378 -9.12 11.99 -14.63
C LYS A 378 -10.56 11.75 -15.09
N ALA A 379 -10.78 11.60 -16.39
CA ALA A 379 -12.10 11.30 -16.93
C ALA A 379 -12.68 9.99 -16.39
N HIS A 380 -11.84 8.95 -16.22
CA HIS A 380 -12.28 7.69 -15.62
C HIS A 380 -12.63 7.81 -14.13
N TRP A 381 -11.99 8.72 -13.38
CA TRP A 381 -12.28 8.91 -11.96
C TRP A 381 -13.62 9.60 -11.77
N GLY A 382 -13.97 10.50 -12.71
CA GLY A 382 -15.15 11.35 -12.60
C GLY A 382 -14.94 12.50 -11.61
N GLU A 383 -15.71 13.56 -11.80
CA GLU A 383 -15.61 14.79 -11.02
C GLU A 383 -15.80 14.54 -9.52
N LYS A 384 -16.83 13.77 -9.15
CA LYS A 384 -17.20 13.51 -7.75
C LYS A 384 -16.08 12.85 -6.93
N LEU A 385 -15.44 11.79 -7.46
CA LEU A 385 -14.33 11.13 -6.77
C LEU A 385 -13.10 12.05 -6.73
N GLY A 386 -12.83 12.79 -7.81
CA GLY A 386 -11.74 13.76 -7.87
C GLY A 386 -11.88 14.90 -6.85
N GLU A 387 -13.09 15.44 -6.70
CA GLU A 387 -13.40 16.47 -5.71
C GLU A 387 -13.26 15.94 -4.28
N LEU A 388 -13.81 14.75 -4.00
CA LEU A 388 -13.74 14.13 -2.69
C LEU A 388 -12.29 13.93 -2.23
N ILE A 389 -11.43 13.40 -3.12
CA ILE A 389 -10.01 13.23 -2.83
C ILE A 389 -9.34 14.60 -2.62
N SER A 390 -9.49 15.52 -3.58
CA SER A 390 -8.75 16.78 -3.57
C SER A 390 -9.15 17.81 -2.51
N LYS A 391 -10.29 17.63 -1.84
CA LYS A 391 -10.81 18.52 -0.79
C LYS A 391 -10.92 17.84 0.57
N GLY A 392 -11.12 16.52 0.60
CA GLY A 392 -11.46 15.78 1.81
C GLY A 392 -10.41 14.78 2.26
N VAL A 393 -9.31 14.59 1.53
CA VAL A 393 -8.31 13.56 1.84
C VAL A 393 -6.90 14.17 1.86
N ASP A 394 -6.15 13.87 2.91
CA ASP A 394 -4.75 14.26 3.12
C ASP A 394 -3.75 13.22 2.62
N SER A 395 -4.11 11.95 2.82
CA SER A 395 -3.22 10.80 2.64
C SER A 395 -3.93 9.68 1.89
N LEU A 396 -3.22 8.98 1.02
CA LEU A 396 -3.75 7.94 0.16
C LEU A 396 -2.92 6.66 0.24
N LYS A 397 -3.60 5.55 0.51
CA LYS A 397 -3.08 4.21 0.20
C LYS A 397 -3.60 3.80 -1.17
N ILE A 398 -2.69 3.69 -2.12
CA ILE A 398 -2.99 3.40 -3.52
C ILE A 398 -2.76 1.92 -3.77
N CYS A 399 -3.83 1.14 -3.86
CA CYS A 399 -3.75 -0.26 -4.24
C CYS A 399 -3.94 -0.37 -5.78
N SER A 400 -2.83 -0.46 -6.52
CA SER A 400 -2.85 -0.40 -7.99
C SER A 400 -1.53 -0.90 -8.59
N ASP A 401 -1.61 -1.49 -9.79
CA ASP A 401 -0.41 -1.75 -10.59
C ASP A 401 -0.02 -0.54 -11.44
N VAL A 402 -1.00 0.26 -11.90
CA VAL A 402 -0.76 1.50 -12.65
C VAL A 402 -0.37 2.67 -11.70
N PRO A 403 0.43 3.65 -12.16
CA PRO A 403 0.87 4.78 -11.35
C PRO A 403 -0.25 5.83 -11.18
N LEU A 404 -1.21 5.58 -10.28
CA LEU A 404 -2.28 6.54 -9.99
C LEU A 404 -1.78 7.80 -9.30
N GLU A 405 -0.63 7.72 -8.65
CA GLU A 405 0.03 8.85 -7.99
C GLU A 405 0.50 9.95 -8.97
N TRP A 406 0.52 9.66 -10.28
CA TRP A 406 0.76 10.63 -11.35
C TRP A 406 -0.46 11.48 -11.74
N VAL A 407 -1.66 11.12 -11.27
CA VAL A 407 -2.89 11.82 -11.66
C VAL A 407 -2.93 13.19 -10.99
N TYR A 408 -3.20 14.23 -11.78
CA TYR A 408 -3.44 15.59 -11.29
C TYR A 408 -4.91 15.77 -10.94
N LEU A 409 -5.29 16.07 -9.70
CA LEU A 409 -6.68 16.43 -9.39
C LEU A 409 -6.91 17.95 -9.33
N LYS A 410 -5.83 18.73 -9.26
CA LYS A 410 -5.77 20.19 -9.40
C LYS A 410 -4.45 20.57 -10.09
N GLU A 411 -3.66 21.44 -9.47
CA GLU A 411 -2.37 21.94 -9.95
C GLU A 411 -1.19 21.01 -9.62
N LEU A 412 -1.41 20.00 -8.79
CA LEU A 412 -0.39 19.06 -8.37
C LEU A 412 -0.81 17.61 -8.66
N PRO A 413 0.13 16.72 -9.00
CA PRO A 413 -0.12 15.29 -9.03
C PRO A 413 -0.31 14.76 -7.60
N LEU A 414 -0.96 13.61 -7.47
CA LEU A 414 -1.28 13.03 -6.17
C LEU A 414 -0.05 12.76 -5.30
N MET A 415 1.06 12.29 -5.88
CA MET A 415 2.31 12.06 -5.12
C MET A 415 2.91 13.31 -4.46
N ILE A 416 2.51 14.50 -4.91
CA ILE A 416 3.01 15.78 -4.40
C ILE A 416 1.97 16.47 -3.51
N SER A 417 0.69 16.41 -3.90
CA SER A 417 -0.39 17.00 -3.12
C SER A 417 -0.69 16.21 -1.83
N HIS A 418 -0.64 14.88 -1.88
CA HIS A 418 -1.02 14.00 -0.78
C HIS A 418 0.18 13.24 -0.23
N GLU A 419 0.07 12.71 0.99
CA GLU A 419 0.99 11.66 1.44
C GLU A 419 0.55 10.32 0.83
N VAL A 420 1.38 9.72 -0.02
CA VAL A 420 1.00 8.52 -0.76
C VAL A 420 1.83 7.31 -0.36
N SER A 421 1.19 6.14 -0.29
CA SER A 421 1.86 4.85 -0.34
C SER A 421 1.21 3.97 -1.40
N LYS A 422 2.00 3.12 -2.05
CA LYS A 422 1.51 2.24 -3.13
C LYS A 422 1.63 0.77 -2.75
N ILE A 423 0.54 0.03 -2.87
CA ILE A 423 0.48 -1.43 -2.73
C ILE A 423 0.18 -2.04 -4.11
N PRO A 424 1.08 -2.86 -4.67
CA PRO A 424 0.84 -3.56 -5.94
C PRO A 424 -0.30 -4.56 -5.82
N MET A 425 -1.09 -4.70 -6.88
CA MET A 425 -2.25 -5.59 -6.95
C MET A 425 -1.93 -6.98 -7.50
N THR A 426 -0.88 -7.10 -8.31
CA THR A 426 -0.41 -8.38 -8.83
C THR A 426 1.04 -8.66 -8.40
N PRO A 427 1.37 -9.91 -7.99
CA PRO A 427 0.48 -11.05 -7.84
C PRO A 427 -0.42 -10.94 -6.60
N GLY A 428 -1.59 -11.59 -6.62
CA GLY A 428 -2.64 -11.44 -5.62
C GLY A 428 -2.22 -11.88 -4.22
N ASN A 429 -1.43 -12.94 -4.09
CA ASN A 429 -0.85 -13.33 -2.78
C ASN A 429 0.01 -12.22 -2.17
N PHE A 430 0.81 -11.57 -3.01
CA PHE A 430 1.67 -10.48 -2.58
C PHE A 430 0.84 -9.25 -2.19
N PHE A 431 -0.21 -8.94 -2.96
CA PHE A 431 -1.19 -7.92 -2.58
C PHE A 431 -1.82 -8.20 -1.21
N LEU A 432 -2.35 -9.41 -1.01
CA LEU A 432 -2.97 -9.82 0.25
C LEU A 432 -1.99 -9.69 1.42
N GLN A 433 -0.76 -10.18 1.26
CA GLN A 433 0.28 -10.07 2.28
C GLN A 433 0.56 -8.61 2.66
N ASN A 434 0.64 -7.69 1.68
CA ASN A 434 0.89 -6.26 1.97
C ASN A 434 -0.31 -5.55 2.63
N THR A 435 -1.53 -6.06 2.46
CA THR A 435 -2.70 -5.56 3.21
C THR A 435 -2.73 -6.04 4.66
N LEU A 436 -2.04 -7.15 4.98
CA LEU A 436 -2.05 -7.85 6.27
C LEU A 436 -0.64 -8.01 6.85
N VAL A 437 0.12 -6.91 6.92
CA VAL A 437 1.52 -6.93 7.39
C VAL A 437 1.67 -6.77 8.91
N GLY A 438 0.58 -6.77 9.66
CA GLY A 438 0.58 -6.47 11.09
C GLY A 438 0.59 -4.98 11.42
N GLY A 439 0.91 -4.67 12.68
CA GLY A 439 0.90 -3.32 13.23
C GLY A 439 2.07 -2.43 12.80
N ARG A 440 2.17 -1.27 13.47
CA ARG A 440 3.27 -0.31 13.28
C ARG A 440 4.58 -0.87 13.82
N ALA A 441 5.66 -0.67 13.07
CA ALA A 441 7.02 -0.88 13.53
C ALA A 441 7.62 0.47 13.95
N PHE A 442 7.99 0.57 15.22
CA PHE A 442 8.62 1.76 15.77
C PHE A 442 10.13 1.69 15.57
N ILE A 443 10.70 2.70 14.92
CA ILE A 443 12.13 2.80 14.61
C ILE A 443 12.72 3.92 15.47
N PRO A 444 13.60 3.60 16.44
CA PRO A 444 14.41 4.61 17.11
C PRO A 444 15.26 5.42 16.12
N GLU A 445 15.34 6.75 16.32
CA GLU A 445 16.09 7.66 15.42
C GLU A 445 17.54 7.22 15.17
N ASP A 446 18.20 6.64 16.17
CA ASP A 446 19.59 6.19 16.09
C ASP A 446 19.81 5.03 15.11
N ILE A 447 18.82 4.16 14.92
CA ILE A 447 18.86 3.06 13.93
C ILE A 447 18.91 3.61 12.49
N LEU A 448 18.51 4.87 12.26
CA LEU A 448 18.61 5.54 10.96
C LEU A 448 19.95 6.22 10.72
N ARG A 449 20.83 6.29 11.74
CA ARG A 449 22.12 6.99 11.66
C ARG A 449 23.23 6.19 11.00
N GLU A 450 22.95 4.96 10.58
CA GLU A 450 23.87 4.17 9.79
C GLU A 450 23.15 3.65 8.54
N VAL A 451 23.75 3.94 7.38
CA VAL A 451 23.19 3.61 6.06
C VAL A 451 24.17 2.70 5.32
N LEU A 452 23.67 1.53 4.91
CA LEU A 452 24.40 0.63 4.01
C LEU A 452 24.19 1.08 2.56
N ILE A 453 25.26 1.22 1.80
CA ILE A 453 25.20 1.47 0.36
C ILE A 453 25.87 0.29 -0.35
N ILE A 454 25.05 -0.53 -1.02
CA ILE A 454 25.52 -1.63 -1.86
C ILE A 454 25.74 -1.09 -3.27
N ARG A 455 27.00 -1.04 -3.71
CA ARG A 455 27.39 -0.45 -4.98
C ARG A 455 27.87 -1.51 -5.96
N SER A 456 27.33 -1.51 -7.17
CA SER A 456 27.74 -2.41 -8.24
C SER A 456 27.83 -1.68 -9.58
N PHE A 457 29.01 -1.13 -9.84
CA PHE A 457 29.40 -0.51 -11.10
C PHE A 457 30.76 -1.02 -11.54
N GLY A 458 30.98 -1.12 -12.86
CA GLY A 458 32.32 -1.40 -13.39
C GLY A 458 33.33 -0.33 -12.95
N ALA A 459 34.61 -0.68 -12.85
CA ALA A 459 35.66 0.24 -12.38
C ALA A 459 35.78 1.52 -13.22
N VAL A 460 35.40 1.46 -14.51
CA VAL A 460 35.43 2.58 -15.46
C VAL A 460 34.06 3.17 -15.75
N ASP A 461 33.03 2.74 -15.02
CA ASP A 461 31.68 3.27 -15.19
C ASP A 461 31.64 4.75 -14.75
N PRO A 462 31.22 5.68 -15.62
CA PRO A 462 31.28 7.11 -15.34
C PRO A 462 30.39 7.56 -14.17
N ILE A 463 29.38 6.77 -13.80
CA ILE A 463 28.42 7.16 -12.74
C ILE A 463 28.76 6.55 -11.37
N ARG A 464 29.78 5.68 -11.30
CA ARG A 464 30.17 4.93 -10.09
C ARG A 464 30.40 5.78 -8.84
N THR A 465 30.92 6.99 -8.98
CA THR A 465 31.27 7.86 -7.83
C THR A 465 30.25 8.95 -7.57
N MET A 466 29.18 9.05 -8.36
CA MET A 466 28.24 10.17 -8.28
C MET A 466 27.52 10.23 -6.94
N LEU A 467 26.95 9.12 -6.45
CA LEU A 467 26.29 9.08 -5.14
C LEU A 467 27.24 9.42 -4.00
N GLN A 468 28.44 8.84 -4.02
CA GLN A 468 29.47 9.12 -3.02
C GLN A 468 29.84 10.61 -3.00
N THR A 469 30.06 11.21 -4.16
CA THR A 469 30.39 12.63 -4.31
C THR A 469 29.25 13.53 -3.81
N SER A 470 28.00 13.18 -4.14
CA SER A 470 26.81 13.90 -3.68
C SER A 470 26.67 13.83 -2.15
N ILE A 471 26.88 12.68 -1.53
CA ILE A 471 26.85 12.54 -0.06
C ILE A 471 27.94 13.40 0.60
N GLU A 472 29.15 13.41 0.04
CA GLU A 472 30.26 14.22 0.54
C GLU A 472 29.96 15.73 0.44
N PHE A 473 29.26 16.17 -0.62
CA PHE A 473 28.83 17.56 -0.78
C PHE A 473 27.88 18.01 0.34
N TYR A 474 26.92 17.15 0.76
CA TYR A 474 25.96 17.48 1.83
C TYR A 474 26.56 17.38 3.26
N LYS A 475 27.81 16.92 3.41
CA LYS A 475 28.55 16.90 4.68
C LYS A 475 27.81 16.22 5.86
N VAL A 476 27.13 15.11 5.60
CA VAL A 476 26.29 14.38 6.59
C VAL A 476 27.06 13.48 7.56
N LYS A 477 28.37 13.27 7.29
CA LYS A 477 29.21 12.26 7.97
C LYS A 477 29.51 12.59 9.45
N ASP A 478 29.19 13.79 9.92
CA ASP A 478 29.31 14.17 11.33
C ASP A 478 28.24 13.53 12.23
N LYS A 479 27.11 13.08 11.66
CA LYS A 479 26.06 12.36 12.44
C LYS A 479 25.58 11.06 11.81
N ILE A 480 25.81 10.86 10.51
CA ILE A 480 25.39 9.65 9.79
C ILE A 480 26.62 8.85 9.33
N SER A 481 26.72 7.61 9.78
CA SER A 481 27.68 6.62 9.30
C SER A 481 27.24 6.08 7.94
N ILE A 482 28.12 6.12 6.95
CA ILE A 482 27.83 5.62 5.59
C ILE A 482 28.79 4.48 5.28
N LYS A 483 28.24 3.27 5.11
CA LYS A 483 29.00 2.06 4.81
C LYS A 483 28.84 1.71 3.33
N PHE A 484 29.84 2.04 2.50
CA PHE A 484 29.89 1.56 1.12
C PHE A 484 30.41 0.13 1.06
N VAL A 485 29.69 -0.76 0.39
CA VAL A 485 30.12 -2.12 0.07
C VAL A 485 30.06 -2.30 -1.44
N ASP A 486 31.22 -2.46 -2.06
CA ASP A 486 31.34 -2.77 -3.48
C ASP A 486 31.15 -4.28 -3.69
N VAL A 487 30.21 -4.65 -4.56
CA VAL A 487 29.85 -6.06 -4.85
C VAL A 487 29.90 -6.37 -6.33
N VAL A 488 30.25 -7.60 -6.68
CA VAL A 488 30.32 -8.14 -8.05
C VAL A 488 29.55 -9.44 -8.23
N THR A 489 29.07 -10.07 -7.15
CA THR A 489 28.19 -11.26 -7.19
C THR A 489 26.94 -11.10 -6.34
N VAL A 490 25.87 -11.84 -6.66
CA VAL A 490 24.63 -11.88 -5.85
C VAL A 490 24.90 -12.38 -4.43
N GLU A 491 25.87 -13.29 -4.24
CA GLU A 491 26.18 -13.80 -2.91
C GLU A 491 26.83 -12.74 -2.02
N GLU A 492 27.66 -11.87 -2.57
CA GLU A 492 28.19 -10.71 -1.83
C GLU A 492 27.09 -9.73 -1.42
N VAL A 493 26.04 -9.58 -2.24
CA VAL A 493 24.84 -8.81 -1.85
C VAL A 493 24.15 -9.46 -0.66
N VAL A 494 23.93 -10.78 -0.71
CA VAL A 494 23.31 -11.55 0.38
C VAL A 494 24.11 -11.39 1.67
N ASN A 495 25.44 -11.56 1.61
CA ASN A 495 26.31 -11.39 2.77
C ASN A 495 26.27 -9.96 3.32
N ALA A 496 26.34 -8.94 2.45
CA ALA A 496 26.29 -7.55 2.89
C ALA A 496 24.98 -7.18 3.60
N LEU A 497 23.85 -7.74 3.14
CA LEU A 497 22.55 -7.56 3.78
C LEU A 497 22.47 -8.31 5.12
N ASN A 498 22.94 -9.56 5.17
CA ASN A 498 22.96 -10.35 6.41
C ASN A 498 23.91 -9.77 7.46
N ASP A 499 25.00 -9.12 7.07
CA ASP A 499 25.95 -8.45 7.97
C ASP A 499 25.47 -7.07 8.44
N PHE A 500 24.25 -6.66 8.09
CA PHE A 500 23.70 -5.36 8.41
C PHE A 500 22.42 -5.48 9.25
N ASP A 501 22.33 -4.68 10.32
CA ASP A 501 21.29 -4.77 11.34
C ASP A 501 20.55 -3.44 11.55
N LYS A 502 20.73 -2.46 10.65
CA LYS A 502 20.11 -1.13 10.72
C LYS A 502 18.99 -0.99 9.70
N ALA A 503 18.28 0.13 9.72
CA ALA A 503 17.00 0.26 9.02
C ALA A 503 17.10 0.57 7.51
N ILE A 504 18.21 1.14 7.03
CA ILE A 504 18.28 1.71 5.67
C ILE A 504 19.39 1.07 4.84
N VAL A 505 19.01 0.54 3.67
CA VAL A 505 19.94 0.18 2.59
C VAL A 505 19.64 0.97 1.32
N ILE A 506 20.70 1.36 0.62
CA ILE A 506 20.65 1.97 -0.73
C ILE A 506 21.34 1.02 -1.71
N PHE A 507 20.64 0.64 -2.78
CA PHE A 507 21.27 -0.02 -3.91
C PHE A 507 21.67 1.04 -4.94
N ASP A 508 22.97 1.12 -5.22
CA ASP A 508 23.58 2.06 -6.17
C ASP A 508 24.21 1.27 -7.33
N CYS A 509 23.40 1.01 -8.35
CA CYS A 509 23.77 0.18 -9.49
C CYS A 509 22.84 0.40 -10.68
N HIS A 510 23.15 -0.23 -11.82
CA HIS A 510 22.20 -0.27 -12.94
C HIS A 510 20.98 -1.13 -12.61
N GLY A 511 19.80 -0.68 -13.01
CA GLY A 511 18.54 -1.42 -12.92
C GLY A 511 17.87 -1.55 -14.29
N GLY A 512 16.90 -2.45 -14.40
CA GLY A 512 16.11 -2.59 -15.60
C GLY A 512 15.08 -3.72 -15.52
N HIS A 513 14.43 -3.97 -16.65
CA HIS A 513 13.51 -5.09 -16.83
C HIS A 513 13.59 -5.60 -18.26
N ASP A 514 13.25 -6.88 -18.47
CA ASP A 514 13.30 -7.52 -19.78
C ASP A 514 11.88 -7.66 -20.40
N GLY A 515 11.04 -6.63 -20.20
CA GLY A 515 9.65 -6.58 -20.66
C GLY A 515 8.60 -6.99 -19.62
N ASP A 516 7.40 -7.33 -20.07
CA ASP A 516 6.22 -7.61 -19.22
C ASP A 516 6.04 -9.09 -18.83
N ASN A 517 6.89 -9.97 -19.36
CA ASN A 517 6.86 -11.42 -19.09
C ASN A 517 8.09 -11.92 -18.31
N LYS A 518 8.99 -11.02 -17.89
CA LYS A 518 10.20 -11.36 -17.16
C LYS A 518 10.36 -10.48 -15.92
N PRO A 519 11.01 -10.95 -14.85
CA PRO A 519 11.31 -10.12 -13.69
C PRO A 519 12.18 -8.90 -14.04
N GLY A 520 12.02 -7.84 -13.25
CA GLY A 520 13.00 -6.76 -13.16
C GLY A 520 14.29 -7.25 -12.51
N TRP A 521 15.37 -6.51 -12.69
CA TRP A 521 16.68 -6.92 -12.18
C TRP A 521 17.54 -5.72 -11.76
N LEU A 522 18.48 -5.99 -10.84
CA LEU A 522 19.64 -5.14 -10.54
C LEU A 522 20.91 -5.77 -11.12
N LYS A 523 21.79 -4.96 -11.71
CA LYS A 523 23.04 -5.44 -12.31
C LYS A 523 24.12 -5.58 -11.23
N ILE A 524 24.47 -6.82 -10.90
CA ILE A 524 25.48 -7.14 -9.89
C ILE A 524 26.71 -7.75 -10.58
N GLY A 525 27.76 -6.95 -10.80
CA GLY A 525 28.87 -7.34 -11.66
C GLY A 525 28.39 -7.84 -13.03
N ASN A 526 28.56 -9.13 -13.31
CA ASN A 526 28.06 -9.76 -14.53
C ASN A 526 26.66 -10.40 -14.39
N GLU A 527 26.15 -10.55 -13.17
CA GLU A 527 24.88 -11.19 -12.84
C GLU A 527 23.70 -10.22 -12.91
N LYS A 528 22.49 -10.78 -13.06
CA LYS A 528 21.23 -10.06 -12.89
C LYS A 528 20.59 -10.58 -11.60
N LEU A 529 20.52 -9.75 -10.58
CA LEU A 529 19.82 -10.05 -9.34
C LEU A 529 18.31 -9.92 -9.56
N ASP A 530 17.61 -11.04 -9.48
CA ASP A 530 16.17 -11.07 -9.22
C ASP A 530 15.95 -10.95 -7.70
N THR A 531 15.43 -9.80 -7.27
CA THR A 531 15.24 -9.51 -5.83
C THR A 531 14.18 -10.38 -5.17
N TRP A 532 13.31 -11.04 -5.92
CA TRP A 532 12.37 -12.02 -5.35
C TRP A 532 13.10 -13.23 -4.77
N GLY A 533 14.26 -13.57 -5.34
CA GLY A 533 15.11 -14.66 -4.89
C GLY A 533 15.92 -14.35 -3.63
N LEU A 534 15.74 -13.18 -3.00
CA LEU A 534 16.34 -12.84 -1.70
C LEU A 534 15.49 -13.34 -0.53
N ALA A 535 14.20 -13.61 -0.74
CA ALA A 535 13.29 -14.10 0.28
C ALA A 535 13.81 -15.39 0.92
N GLY A 536 13.95 -15.38 2.25
CA GLY A 536 14.49 -16.50 3.03
C GLY A 536 16.01 -16.73 2.86
N ARG A 537 16.73 -15.84 2.16
CA ARG A 537 18.18 -15.91 1.95
C ARG A 537 18.93 -14.71 2.51
N ALA A 538 18.33 -13.52 2.43
CA ALA A 538 18.91 -12.28 2.92
C ALA A 538 17.95 -11.55 3.85
N ARG A 539 18.47 -10.95 4.92
CA ARG A 539 17.75 -10.00 5.78
C ARG A 539 17.72 -8.64 5.11
N VAL A 540 16.65 -8.35 4.37
CA VAL A 540 16.48 -7.03 3.73
C VAL A 540 15.98 -6.03 4.77
N PRO A 541 16.67 -4.89 4.97
CA PRO A 541 16.23 -3.84 5.88
C PRO A 541 14.81 -3.30 5.58
N PRO A 542 14.10 -2.78 6.59
CA PRO A 542 12.73 -2.30 6.42
C PRO A 542 12.61 -1.11 5.44
N ILE A 543 13.67 -0.33 5.25
CA ILE A 543 13.72 0.80 4.31
C ILE A 543 14.77 0.53 3.23
N VAL A 544 14.32 0.46 1.97
CA VAL A 544 15.20 0.31 0.81
C VAL A 544 15.05 1.50 -0.14
N LEU A 545 16.18 2.08 -0.56
CA LEU A 545 16.22 3.13 -1.56
C LEU A 545 16.94 2.63 -2.81
N LEU A 546 16.33 2.78 -3.99
CA LEU A 546 16.89 2.30 -5.24
C LEU A 546 17.44 3.47 -6.07
N SER A 547 18.76 3.64 -6.02
CA SER A 547 19.54 4.50 -6.93
C SER A 547 19.80 3.72 -8.23
N ALA A 548 18.70 3.38 -8.91
CA ALA A 548 18.70 2.50 -10.08
C ALA A 548 17.46 2.74 -10.96
N CYS A 549 17.63 2.60 -12.28
CA CYS A 549 16.58 2.81 -13.28
C CYS A 549 15.52 1.71 -13.31
N SER A 550 14.26 2.09 -13.62
CA SER A 550 13.15 1.19 -13.94
C SER A 550 12.92 0.04 -12.94
N THR A 551 13.06 0.30 -11.64
CA THR A 551 12.92 -0.71 -10.58
C THR A 551 11.47 -1.02 -10.17
N SER A 552 10.54 -0.15 -10.58
CA SER A 552 9.08 -0.29 -10.53
C SER A 552 8.47 0.04 -11.91
N ALA A 553 9.07 -0.47 -12.99
CA ALA A 553 8.79 -0.06 -14.36
C ALA A 553 7.31 -0.09 -14.77
N ILE A 554 6.83 0.99 -15.41
CA ILE A 554 5.44 1.09 -15.90
C ILE A 554 5.14 0.17 -17.09
N GLY A 555 6.15 -0.21 -17.87
CA GLY A 555 6.02 -1.20 -18.93
C GLY A 555 6.61 -2.58 -18.59
N GLY A 556 7.04 -2.76 -17.33
CA GLY A 556 7.56 -4.02 -16.79
C GLY A 556 6.49 -5.03 -16.42
N SER A 557 6.93 -6.17 -15.89
CA SER A 557 6.05 -7.17 -15.30
C SER A 557 5.72 -6.82 -13.84
N HIS A 558 4.78 -7.56 -13.25
CA HIS A 558 4.46 -7.48 -11.82
C HIS A 558 5.64 -7.88 -10.91
N ALA A 559 6.58 -8.68 -11.44
CA ALA A 559 7.78 -9.11 -10.75
C ALA A 559 8.85 -8.00 -10.82
N SER A 560 8.54 -6.82 -10.28
CA SER A 560 9.46 -5.69 -10.23
C SER A 560 10.53 -5.89 -9.16
N VAL A 561 11.62 -5.11 -9.25
CA VAL A 561 12.69 -5.11 -8.24
C VAL A 561 12.14 -4.68 -6.87
N ALA A 562 11.33 -3.62 -6.86
CA ALA A 562 10.73 -3.11 -5.62
C ALA A 562 9.81 -4.14 -4.95
N ASN A 563 8.99 -4.85 -5.74
CA ASN A 563 8.10 -5.88 -5.19
C ASN A 563 8.89 -7.07 -4.63
N GLY A 564 9.99 -7.46 -5.28
CA GLY A 564 10.87 -8.51 -4.77
C GLY A 564 11.54 -8.15 -3.44
N LEU A 565 11.89 -6.87 -3.25
CA LEU A 565 12.46 -6.38 -1.99
C LEU A 565 11.44 -6.32 -0.86
N LEU A 566 10.20 -5.89 -1.15
CA LEU A 566 9.09 -5.97 -0.20
C LEU A 566 8.80 -7.42 0.21
N ARG A 567 8.79 -8.34 -0.76
CA ARG A 567 8.66 -9.78 -0.48
C ARG A 567 9.80 -10.32 0.37
N SER A 568 10.96 -9.69 0.33
CA SER A 568 12.18 -10.15 1.01
C SER A 568 12.44 -9.47 2.35
N GLY A 569 11.50 -8.67 2.87
CA GLY A 569 11.55 -8.10 4.22
C GLY A 569 11.32 -6.59 4.29
N ALA A 570 11.50 -5.87 3.18
CA ALA A 570 11.30 -4.42 3.17
C ALA A 570 9.84 -4.04 3.48
N ARG A 571 9.64 -2.96 4.23
CA ARG A 571 8.33 -2.34 4.47
C ARG A 571 8.09 -1.13 3.57
N SER A 572 9.17 -0.45 3.17
CA SER A 572 9.12 0.64 2.21
C SER A 572 10.27 0.52 1.21
N VAL A 573 9.93 0.62 -0.06
CA VAL A 573 10.91 0.71 -1.14
C VAL A 573 10.65 1.98 -1.94
N VAL A 574 11.68 2.82 -2.09
CA VAL A 574 11.67 3.93 -3.04
C VAL A 574 12.26 3.42 -4.34
N GLY A 575 11.41 3.26 -5.36
CA GLY A 575 11.79 2.76 -6.69
C GLY A 575 11.54 3.77 -7.79
N THR A 576 11.74 3.36 -9.05
CA THR A 576 11.66 4.22 -10.24
C THR A 576 10.74 3.63 -11.31
N PHE A 577 9.83 4.44 -11.83
CA PHE A 577 8.89 4.11 -12.91
C PHE A 577 9.54 4.06 -14.29
N LEU A 578 10.49 4.95 -14.51
CA LEU A 578 11.22 5.17 -15.76
C LEU A 578 12.72 5.24 -15.45
N PRO A 579 13.60 5.18 -16.46
CA PRO A 579 15.00 5.52 -16.26
C PRO A 579 15.14 6.94 -15.67
N VAL A 580 16.13 7.13 -14.80
CA VAL A 580 16.40 8.40 -14.10
C VAL A 580 17.80 8.89 -14.48
N ASP A 581 18.03 10.20 -14.41
CA ASP A 581 19.38 10.73 -14.62
C ASP A 581 20.29 10.35 -13.44
N ALA A 582 21.51 9.91 -13.73
CA ALA A 582 22.41 9.40 -12.69
C ALA A 582 22.86 10.49 -11.70
N ARG A 583 23.05 11.73 -12.16
CA ARG A 583 23.40 12.86 -11.29
C ARG A 583 22.20 13.24 -10.43
N ASP A 584 21.03 13.37 -11.04
CA ASP A 584 19.81 13.75 -10.30
C ASP A 584 19.43 12.66 -9.29
N SER A 585 19.58 11.39 -9.65
CA SER A 585 19.37 10.26 -8.72
C SER A 585 20.36 10.26 -7.56
N ALA A 586 21.65 10.49 -7.83
CA ALA A 586 22.66 10.62 -6.79
C ALA A 586 22.37 11.79 -5.83
N VAL A 587 21.94 12.94 -6.35
CA VAL A 587 21.54 14.10 -5.54
C VAL A 587 20.26 13.81 -4.75
N PHE A 588 19.27 13.16 -5.37
CA PHE A 588 18.02 12.77 -4.72
C PHE A 588 18.28 11.89 -3.50
N MET A 589 19.08 10.84 -3.64
CA MET A 589 19.44 9.95 -2.52
C MET A 589 20.25 10.68 -1.44
N ALA A 590 21.24 11.49 -1.83
CA ALA A 590 22.03 12.26 -0.88
C ALA A 590 21.17 13.27 -0.09
N ARG A 591 20.14 13.87 -0.70
CA ARG A 591 19.20 14.75 -0.02
C ARG A 591 18.28 14.01 0.95
N ILE A 592 17.92 12.76 0.70
CA ILE A 592 17.19 11.93 1.68
C ILE A 592 18.07 11.74 2.93
N ILE A 593 19.33 11.37 2.75
CA ILE A 593 20.28 11.21 3.87
C ILE A 593 20.49 12.55 4.60
N TYR A 594 20.63 13.65 3.86
CA TYR A 594 20.73 14.99 4.46
C TYR A 594 19.48 15.37 5.26
N ARG A 595 18.30 14.95 4.80
CA ARG A 595 17.04 15.15 5.54
C ARG A 595 17.05 14.34 6.84
N ILE A 596 17.52 13.10 6.86
CA ILE A 596 17.70 12.34 8.11
C ILE A 596 18.64 13.10 9.05
N HIS A 597 19.79 13.53 8.54
CA HIS A 597 20.82 14.28 9.28
C HIS A 597 20.32 15.59 9.90
N SER A 598 19.52 16.37 9.16
CA SER A 598 19.18 17.76 9.53
C SER A 598 17.75 17.94 10.01
N PHE A 599 16.78 17.28 9.38
CA PHE A 599 15.36 17.49 9.64
C PHE A 599 14.87 16.74 10.89
N LEU A 600 15.28 15.48 11.09
CA LEU A 600 14.85 14.73 12.29
C LEU A 600 15.30 15.40 13.59
N PRO A 601 16.56 15.88 13.74
CA PRO A 601 16.95 16.64 14.93
C PRO A 601 16.22 17.97 15.10
N ALA A 602 15.83 18.62 14.00
CA ALA A 602 15.05 19.85 14.04
C ALA A 602 13.62 19.58 14.59
N LEU A 603 12.97 18.50 14.14
CA LEU A 603 11.68 18.07 14.67
C LEU A 603 11.75 17.76 16.17
N LYS A 604 12.81 17.10 16.61
CA LYS A 604 13.07 16.86 18.04
C LYS A 604 13.19 18.16 18.84
N THR A 605 13.88 19.17 18.29
CA THR A 605 13.99 20.51 18.91
C THR A 605 12.62 21.19 19.04
N LEU A 606 11.71 20.90 18.10
CA LEU A 606 10.32 21.36 18.11
C LEU A 606 9.39 20.48 18.97
N LYS A 607 9.93 19.50 19.72
CA LYS A 607 9.18 18.57 20.59
C LYS A 607 8.14 17.73 19.85
N VAL A 608 8.43 17.37 18.60
CA VAL A 608 7.66 16.38 17.86
C VAL A 608 8.10 14.99 18.33
N GLY A 609 7.18 14.21 18.92
CA GLY A 609 7.51 12.90 19.50
C GLY A 609 7.81 11.81 18.47
N SER A 610 7.15 11.85 17.30
CA SER A 610 7.33 10.86 16.23
C SER A 610 6.89 11.37 14.86
N ILE A 611 7.39 10.74 13.80
CA ILE A 611 6.94 10.96 12.41
C ILE A 611 6.92 9.64 11.64
N SER A 612 5.93 9.41 10.78
CA SER A 612 5.94 8.24 9.91
C SER A 612 6.95 8.39 8.76
N TRP A 613 7.50 7.28 8.26
CA TRP A 613 8.38 7.30 7.09
C TRP A 613 7.65 7.83 5.84
N ARG A 614 6.35 7.56 5.71
CA ARG A 614 5.51 8.13 4.65
C ARG A 614 5.49 9.65 4.72
N SER A 615 5.20 10.24 5.88
CA SER A 615 5.14 11.70 6.05
C SER A 615 6.50 12.35 5.84
N PHE A 616 7.57 11.71 6.33
CA PHE A 616 8.96 12.12 6.07
C PHE A 616 9.26 12.22 4.57
N MET A 617 8.89 11.17 3.82
CA MET A 617 9.10 11.09 2.37
C MET A 617 8.17 12.01 1.58
N ALA A 618 6.91 12.19 1.97
CA ALA A 618 5.99 13.09 1.30
C ALA A 618 6.49 14.55 1.35
N GLY A 619 7.01 15.00 2.50
CA GLY A 619 7.70 16.29 2.59
C GLY A 619 8.92 16.37 1.68
N PHE A 620 9.69 15.28 1.57
CA PHE A 620 10.82 15.20 0.65
C PHE A 620 10.41 15.29 -0.82
N PHE A 621 9.38 14.55 -1.26
CA PHE A 621 8.86 14.62 -2.62
C PHE A 621 8.40 16.04 -2.99
N ARG A 622 7.73 16.75 -2.08
CA ARG A 622 7.35 18.17 -2.29
C ARG A 622 8.58 19.06 -2.50
N MET A 623 9.62 18.91 -1.67
CA MET A 623 10.86 19.70 -1.83
C MET A 623 11.61 19.36 -3.12
N SER A 624 11.61 18.10 -3.53
CA SER A 624 12.23 17.66 -4.79
C SER A 624 11.45 18.21 -5.98
N PHE A 625 10.12 18.12 -5.98
CA PHE A 625 9.28 18.69 -7.03
C PHE A 625 9.40 20.22 -7.12
N ALA A 626 9.47 20.92 -5.98
CA ALA A 626 9.74 22.36 -5.95
C ALA A 626 11.10 22.69 -6.59
N THR A 627 12.10 21.81 -6.43
CA THR A 627 13.41 21.94 -7.09
C THR A 627 13.26 21.81 -8.61
N ASP A 628 12.54 20.80 -9.09
CA ASP A 628 12.30 20.57 -10.53
C ASP A 628 11.59 21.76 -11.18
N VAL A 629 10.53 22.28 -10.52
CA VAL A 629 9.76 23.44 -11.00
C VAL A 629 10.64 24.69 -11.08
N LEU A 630 11.44 24.96 -10.03
CA LEU A 630 12.32 26.12 -10.02
C LEU A 630 13.48 26.00 -11.01
N HIS A 631 14.03 24.80 -11.22
CA HIS A 631 15.00 24.56 -12.29
C HIS A 631 14.39 24.79 -13.67
N MET A 632 13.18 24.30 -13.93
CA MET A 632 12.48 24.60 -15.19
C MET A 632 12.31 26.12 -15.37
N PHE A 633 11.87 26.85 -14.34
CA PHE A 633 11.71 28.30 -14.44
C PHE A 633 13.04 29.04 -14.65
N ARG A 634 14.13 28.60 -14.03
CA ARG A 634 15.46 29.21 -14.16
C ARG A 634 16.15 28.85 -15.47
N ASP A 635 16.33 27.55 -15.72
CA ASP A 635 17.23 27.01 -16.74
C ASP A 635 16.57 26.92 -18.11
N GLU A 636 15.29 26.53 -18.16
CA GLU A 636 14.59 26.31 -19.43
C GLU A 636 13.81 27.55 -19.89
N ARG A 637 13.26 28.31 -18.94
CA ARG A 637 12.41 29.48 -19.25
C ARG A 637 13.08 30.83 -18.99
N GLY A 638 14.19 30.87 -18.24
CA GLY A 638 14.89 32.12 -17.93
C GLY A 638 14.04 33.14 -17.16
N LEU A 639 13.03 32.68 -16.41
CA LEU A 639 12.06 33.54 -15.71
C LEU A 639 12.60 34.07 -14.37
N ILE A 640 13.59 33.40 -13.80
CA ILE A 640 14.25 33.78 -12.54
C ILE A 640 15.77 33.59 -12.66
N THR A 641 16.50 34.39 -11.89
CA THR A 641 17.97 34.31 -11.75
C THR A 641 18.39 33.28 -10.70
N GLU A 642 19.68 32.94 -10.67
CA GLU A 642 20.25 32.06 -9.63
C GLU A 642 20.04 32.59 -8.21
N GLU A 643 20.21 33.90 -7.99
CA GLU A 643 20.00 34.52 -6.67
C GLU A 643 18.54 34.41 -6.23
N GLN A 644 17.60 34.65 -7.15
CA GLN A 644 16.17 34.50 -6.90
C GLN A 644 15.81 33.03 -6.65
N TYR A 645 16.36 32.10 -7.42
CA TYR A 645 16.22 30.67 -7.20
C TYR A 645 16.60 30.29 -5.78
N MET A 646 17.80 30.67 -5.32
CA MET A 646 18.29 30.31 -3.98
C MET A 646 17.36 30.81 -2.87
N LYS A 647 16.84 32.03 -3.01
CA LYS A 647 15.90 32.61 -2.05
C LYS A 647 14.54 31.90 -2.06
N ILE A 648 13.93 31.74 -3.24
CA ILE A 648 12.61 31.12 -3.38
C ILE A 648 12.66 29.65 -2.95
N HIS A 649 13.73 28.93 -3.29
CA HIS A 649 13.94 27.53 -2.89
C HIS A 649 14.01 27.38 -1.38
N MET A 650 14.74 28.27 -0.69
CA MET A 650 14.81 28.29 0.77
C MET A 650 13.43 28.55 1.40
N GLU A 651 12.71 29.56 0.91
CA GLU A 651 11.35 29.88 1.38
C GLU A 651 10.38 28.71 1.16
N ALA A 652 10.43 28.07 -0.01
CA ALA A 652 9.61 26.90 -0.32
C ALA A 652 9.89 25.74 0.63
N ASN A 653 11.17 25.41 0.86
CA ASN A 653 11.54 24.35 1.81
C ASN A 653 11.10 24.68 3.25
N MET A 654 11.14 25.95 3.67
CA MET A 654 10.62 26.35 4.97
C MET A 654 9.11 26.12 5.06
N ASN A 655 8.34 26.58 4.06
CA ASN A 655 6.88 26.38 4.02
C ASN A 655 6.51 24.88 4.03
N ILE A 656 7.21 24.05 3.24
CA ILE A 656 6.96 22.61 3.18
C ILE A 656 7.26 21.96 4.54
N ASN A 657 8.38 22.30 5.18
CA ASN A 657 8.78 21.71 6.46
C ASN A 657 7.96 22.22 7.65
N SER A 658 7.33 23.39 7.54
CA SER A 658 6.34 23.87 8.49
C SER A 658 4.93 23.34 8.23
N MET A 659 4.77 22.38 7.31
CA MET A 659 3.48 21.77 6.95
C MET A 659 2.45 22.80 6.43
N ASP A 660 2.91 23.85 5.74
CA ASP A 660 2.02 24.85 5.17
C ASP A 660 1.31 24.28 3.92
N GLU A 661 -0.02 24.12 4.00
CA GLU A 661 -0.85 23.61 2.90
C GLU A 661 -0.76 24.47 1.63
N ARG A 662 -0.42 25.75 1.76
CA ARG A 662 -0.32 26.72 0.66
C ARG A 662 1.11 26.86 0.13
N TRP A 663 2.01 25.94 0.45
CA TRP A 663 3.43 26.02 0.04
C TRP A 663 3.60 26.18 -1.48
N TYR A 664 2.76 25.52 -2.29
CA TYR A 664 2.85 25.58 -3.74
C TYR A 664 2.33 26.90 -4.30
N GLU A 665 1.20 27.40 -3.79
CA GLU A 665 0.70 28.74 -4.13
C GLU A 665 1.78 29.79 -3.82
N LYS A 666 2.39 29.73 -2.64
CA LYS A 666 3.47 30.63 -2.22
C LYS A 666 4.71 30.52 -3.10
N LEU A 667 5.06 29.32 -3.58
CA LEU A 667 6.14 29.11 -4.55
C LEU A 667 5.83 29.86 -5.85
N ILE A 668 4.64 29.63 -6.43
CA ILE A 668 4.21 30.26 -7.68
C ILE A 668 4.11 31.78 -7.54
N ASP A 669 3.50 32.28 -6.47
CA ASP A 669 3.42 33.72 -6.18
C ASP A 669 4.80 34.36 -6.07
N SER A 670 5.78 33.63 -5.54
CA SER A 670 7.14 34.12 -5.41
C SER A 670 7.85 34.19 -6.75
N VAL A 671 7.62 33.24 -7.65
CA VAL A 671 8.12 33.32 -9.03
C VAL A 671 7.42 34.44 -9.81
N SER A 672 6.08 34.55 -9.69
CA SER A 672 5.26 35.59 -10.34
C SER A 672 5.76 37.00 -10.03
N ARG A 673 6.07 37.28 -8.75
CA ARG A 673 6.62 38.56 -8.31
C ARG A 673 7.96 38.94 -8.97
N HIS A 674 8.76 37.97 -9.41
CA HIS A 674 10.06 38.22 -10.01
C HIS A 674 10.04 38.14 -11.55
N SER A 675 9.20 37.28 -12.12
CA SER A 675 9.11 37.09 -13.58
C SER A 675 8.17 38.09 -14.26
N GLY A 676 7.22 38.67 -13.52
CA GLY A 676 6.17 39.54 -14.06
C GLY A 676 5.04 38.80 -14.77
N LEU A 677 5.05 37.46 -14.79
CA LEU A 677 3.94 36.63 -15.27
C LEU A 677 2.91 36.43 -14.19
N ASP A 678 1.65 36.23 -14.58
CA ASP A 678 0.61 35.89 -13.62
C ASP A 678 0.76 34.45 -13.10
N ALA A 679 0.12 34.16 -11.96
CA ALA A 679 0.21 32.84 -11.35
C ALA A 679 -0.41 31.73 -12.23
N ALA A 680 -1.46 32.05 -12.98
CA ALA A 680 -2.18 31.09 -13.82
C ALA A 680 -1.33 30.62 -15.01
N ASP A 681 -0.60 31.54 -15.65
CA ASP A 681 0.34 31.27 -16.73
C ASP A 681 1.50 30.39 -16.23
N LEU A 682 2.04 30.70 -15.04
CA LEU A 682 3.08 29.88 -14.42
C LEU A 682 2.59 28.46 -14.11
N VAL A 683 1.38 28.31 -13.57
CA VAL A 683 0.75 27.01 -13.35
C VAL A 683 0.54 26.26 -14.67
N ASN A 684 0.15 26.95 -15.75
CA ASN A 684 0.00 26.34 -17.07
C ASN A 684 1.35 25.90 -17.68
N LEU A 685 2.46 26.61 -17.42
CA LEU A 685 3.79 26.12 -17.81
C LEU A 685 4.12 24.78 -17.15
N VAL A 686 3.79 24.62 -15.86
CA VAL A 686 4.01 23.38 -15.12
C VAL A 686 3.04 22.29 -15.57
N CYS A 687 1.73 22.49 -15.41
CA CYS A 687 0.72 21.46 -15.60
C CYS A 687 0.34 21.24 -17.07
N GLY A 688 0.49 22.27 -17.89
CA GLY A 688 0.05 22.30 -19.28
C GLY A 688 1.15 21.93 -20.26
N GLU A 689 2.38 22.43 -20.04
CA GLU A 689 3.50 22.27 -20.97
C GLU A 689 4.53 21.23 -20.51
N LYS A 690 4.89 21.18 -19.21
CA LYS A 690 5.85 20.23 -18.65
C LYS A 690 5.31 19.40 -17.46
N PRO A 691 4.19 18.66 -17.62
CA PRO A 691 3.53 17.97 -16.51
C PRO A 691 4.27 16.75 -15.93
N LEU A 692 5.28 16.19 -16.61
CA LEU A 692 6.11 15.10 -16.12
C LEU A 692 7.50 15.62 -15.77
N MET A 693 7.83 15.63 -14.47
CA MET A 693 9.10 16.09 -13.90
C MET A 693 9.95 14.93 -13.36
N GLU A 694 11.24 15.16 -13.10
CA GLU A 694 12.21 14.15 -12.65
C GLU A 694 11.78 13.48 -11.33
N THR A 695 11.30 14.25 -10.35
CA THR A 695 10.79 13.73 -9.07
C THR A 695 9.66 12.73 -9.28
N MET A 696 8.85 12.90 -10.34
CA MET A 696 7.72 12.03 -10.63
C MET A 696 8.14 10.68 -11.21
N LEU A 697 9.41 10.51 -11.58
CA LEU A 697 9.92 9.22 -12.03
C LEU A 697 10.11 8.25 -10.87
N TYR A 698 10.03 8.71 -9.63
CA TYR A 698 10.14 7.91 -8.41
C TYR A 698 8.78 7.50 -7.86
N CYS A 699 8.75 6.45 -7.04
CA CYS A 699 7.57 5.99 -6.33
C CYS A 699 7.93 5.40 -4.97
N GLN A 700 6.99 5.43 -4.02
CA GLN A 700 7.12 4.80 -2.71
C GLN A 700 6.15 3.62 -2.61
N VAL A 701 6.68 2.40 -2.63
CA VAL A 701 5.92 1.14 -2.63
C VAL A 701 6.02 0.48 -1.26
N GLY A 702 4.96 -0.21 -0.83
CA GLY A 702 4.85 -0.92 0.44
C GLY A 702 3.93 -0.22 1.44
N ARG A 703 4.27 -0.33 2.72
CA ARG A 703 3.53 0.21 3.88
C ARG A 703 4.40 1.19 4.69
N PRO A 704 4.92 2.28 4.09
CA PRO A 704 5.79 3.24 4.77
C PRO A 704 5.12 3.95 5.95
N GLU A 705 3.79 4.04 5.99
CA GLU A 705 3.06 4.64 7.10
C GLU A 705 3.11 3.81 8.38
N LEU A 706 3.42 2.51 8.27
CA LEU A 706 3.61 1.63 9.42
C LEU A 706 5.01 1.76 10.03
N LEU A 707 5.96 2.43 9.36
CA LEU A 707 7.28 2.70 9.91
C LEU A 707 7.24 4.05 10.65
N VAL A 708 7.23 4.03 11.98
CA VAL A 708 7.13 5.22 12.82
C VAL A 708 8.48 5.53 13.45
N ILE A 709 9.07 6.67 13.08
CA ILE A 709 10.33 7.13 13.64
C ILE A 709 10.06 7.80 14.99
N LEU A 710 10.68 7.29 16.05
CA LEU A 710 10.62 7.85 17.39
C LEU A 710 11.73 8.90 17.56
N LEU A 711 11.36 10.14 17.91
CA LEU A 711 12.28 11.27 18.03
C LEU A 711 12.60 11.64 19.48
N ASP A 712 11.65 11.39 20.38
CA ASP A 712 11.83 11.55 21.83
C ASP A 712 12.09 10.20 22.50
N GLY A 713 12.99 10.19 23.48
CA GLY A 713 13.23 9.03 24.35
C GLY A 713 12.12 8.87 25.40
N TYR A 714 10.86 8.88 24.98
CA TYR A 714 9.80 8.33 25.83
C TYR A 714 10.18 6.88 26.09
N GLY A 715 10.45 6.57 27.37
CA GLY A 715 11.10 5.35 27.80
C GLY A 715 10.35 4.11 27.33
N MET A 716 10.78 3.56 26.21
CA MET A 716 10.68 2.14 25.96
C MET A 716 11.79 1.51 26.79
N SER A 717 11.43 0.72 27.80
CA SER A 717 12.35 -0.27 28.35
C SER A 717 12.97 -1.04 27.19
N GLU A 718 14.29 -1.23 27.25
CA GLU A 718 15.04 -2.08 26.32
C GLU A 718 14.38 -3.47 26.20
N SER A 719 13.63 -3.72 25.13
CA SER A 719 13.49 -5.04 24.49
C SER A 719 12.39 -5.03 23.41
N THR A 720 12.77 -4.71 22.18
CA THR A 720 12.22 -5.42 21.02
C THR A 720 13.33 -5.44 19.98
N PRO A 721 14.12 -6.53 19.88
CA PRO A 721 14.95 -6.70 18.69
C PRO A 721 13.99 -6.70 17.48
N LEU A 722 14.39 -6.02 16.41
CA LEU A 722 13.77 -6.20 15.09
C LEU A 722 13.80 -7.70 14.78
N GLY A 723 12.70 -8.39 15.05
CA GLY A 723 12.59 -9.84 14.92
C GLY A 723 12.75 -10.24 13.46
N ASP A 724 13.51 -11.30 13.24
CA ASP A 724 13.62 -11.98 11.95
C ASP A 724 12.20 -12.33 11.45
N CYS A 725 11.75 -11.66 10.37
CA CYS A 725 10.55 -11.99 9.61
C CYS A 725 10.93 -12.41 8.19
#